data_AF-A0A9Q1CBK2-F1
#
_entry.id   AF-A0A9Q1CBK2-F1
#
_cell.length_a   1.000
_cell.length_b   1.000
_cell.length_c   1.000
_cell.angle_alpha   90.00
_cell.angle_beta   90.00
_cell.angle_gamma   90.00
#
_symmetry.space_group_name_H-M   'P 1'
#
loop_
_entity.id
_entity.type
_entity.pdbx_description
1 polymer ?
#
loop_
_entity_poly.entity_id
_entity_poly.type
_entity_poly.pdbx_seq_one_letter_code
_entity_poly.pdbx_strand_id
1 'polypeptide(L)'
;MLSYQQLPSSYCYSIEISSFRQCQVKSFGKKSCLEVPYDQKARHRQIWREECSNCARNIFRMDIQLAIIAFAIHIVFFASIFDIYFTSPLVHGMTPYKTNLEPPAKRLVLFVADGMRADKFFSLNDTGQSRAPFLRNIIETSGSWGVSHTRVPTESRPGHVALIAGFYEDVSAVAKGWKENPVEFDSVFNESRFTWSWGSPDILPMFAKGATGDHVFTHSYPAEVEDFAEADASKTDTWVFDRVEEFFNKSKDDQVLQQRLQLDQVVFFLHLLGIDTNGHSHKPFSMEYLENIKLVDAGVQKMVDIIENYYNFDEKTAYLLTADHGMTDWGSHGASHPDETLTPLVAWGSGINKPGPSNKKEFHDNFLEEWSLSHLQRMDVNQADIAPLMSSLIGTPYPLNSVGLLPVGYLDNSLPFKAESLFTNAKQILAQYEVKEQHMQQTTLTIFFRPYKKLSSSGRLKVLADIKQSIKDGAFEQAISKSQDVIKVALEGLNYYQTYDRLFLGISVTLSYLGWMAYLLFQVIHHHTNLLPHSESMSRKPHQINVTISFIIIGSLVTALLVIQSSPPMYYVYCLLPVLLWHAVCQNYKTFTTAFHQVSQNCGFSSILTNGILCLLGVETLVLSLFYREVISIGLVAIAMWPLLSSMRRNHLVSLSKVLAGVCLFIAGIFCLHQLPPSYTSGVYRVQLFIIVMATFLVHSTWSSIDQGNGLPVINQTLSWCILMASFFVPSAVSMAMIPRLLSIGLAFSSAYILLSTSHEGFFCLVLSVVMFFWLLCEQKSSKMTSTKLLEISFGDVTNLDRGPSRKLEQVDLRCAFFFVFFILTAFFGTGNIASINSFDPSAVYCFLTVFNPFVMGTLLLWKVSRLISNLLPPLTMYQGTQPNLPY
;
A
#
# COMPACT_ATOMS: atom_id res chain seq x y z
N MET A 1 -78.94 34.35 4.56
CA MET A 1 -77.68 35.11 4.70
C MET A 1 -76.55 34.09 4.58
N LEU A 2 -76.27 33.56 3.39
CA LEU A 2 -75.38 34.09 2.33
C LEU A 2 -73.94 34.28 2.81
N SER A 3 -72.88 33.83 2.14
CA SER A 3 -72.55 32.66 1.31
C SER A 3 -71.08 32.84 0.91
N TYR A 4 -70.34 31.74 0.86
CA TYR A 4 -69.07 31.56 0.15
C TYR A 4 -69.01 32.24 -1.23
N GLN A 5 -67.86 32.86 -1.60
CA GLN A 5 -67.06 32.56 -2.82
C GLN A 5 -65.97 33.62 -3.17
N GLN A 6 -64.84 33.08 -3.67
CA GLN A 6 -63.89 33.56 -4.72
C GLN A 6 -62.53 34.23 -4.37
N LEU A 7 -61.48 33.45 -4.71
CA LEU A 7 -60.03 33.68 -4.99
C LEU A 7 -59.77 34.69 -6.16
N PRO A 8 -58.50 35.04 -6.58
CA PRO A 8 -57.17 34.53 -6.18
C PRO A 8 -56.03 35.56 -5.95
N SER A 9 -54.95 35.05 -5.36
CA SER A 9 -53.58 35.57 -5.34
C SER A 9 -52.82 35.29 -6.65
N SER A 10 -52.46 36.32 -7.42
CA SER A 10 -51.52 36.21 -8.53
C SER A 10 -51.00 37.58 -8.94
N TYR A 11 -49.79 37.99 -8.55
CA TYR A 11 -48.95 38.98 -9.27
C TYR A 11 -47.54 39.00 -8.64
N CYS A 12 -46.71 38.00 -8.98
CA CYS A 12 -45.25 38.19 -9.00
C CYS A 12 -44.86 38.31 -10.46
N TYR A 13 -44.55 39.53 -10.89
CA TYR A 13 -44.16 39.84 -12.26
C TYR A 13 -42.85 39.13 -12.63
N SER A 14 -42.96 38.31 -13.67
CA SER A 14 -41.90 37.99 -14.62
C SER A 14 -41.26 39.27 -15.16
N ILE A 15 -39.97 39.49 -14.90
CA ILE A 15 -39.15 40.42 -15.68
C ILE A 15 -38.61 39.61 -16.87
N GLU A 16 -39.34 39.65 -17.98
CA GLU A 16 -38.79 39.31 -19.29
C GLU A 16 -37.68 40.32 -19.64
N ILE A 17 -36.45 39.82 -19.80
CA ILE A 17 -35.38 40.54 -20.45
C ILE A 17 -35.63 40.46 -21.97
N SER A 18 -36.62 41.18 -22.48
CA SER A 18 -36.94 41.23 -23.92
C SER A 18 -36.99 42.65 -24.52
N SER A 19 -36.75 43.70 -23.74
CA SER A 19 -36.93 45.10 -24.21
C SER A 19 -35.66 45.95 -24.39
N PHE A 20 -34.45 45.38 -24.36
CA PHE A 20 -33.18 46.13 -24.58
C PHE A 20 -32.55 45.93 -25.97
N ARG A 21 -33.32 45.54 -26.99
CA ARG A 21 -32.87 45.52 -28.39
C ARG A 21 -33.85 46.25 -29.29
N GLN A 22 -33.66 47.56 -29.45
CA GLN A 22 -33.81 48.32 -30.69
C GLN A 22 -33.87 49.81 -30.37
N CYS A 23 -32.79 50.53 -30.66
CA CYS A 23 -32.90 51.91 -31.10
C CYS A 23 -31.93 52.11 -32.25
N GLN A 24 -32.48 51.95 -33.45
CA GLN A 24 -31.88 52.46 -34.68
C GLN A 24 -31.78 53.99 -34.58
N VAL A 25 -30.69 54.50 -35.14
CA VAL A 25 -30.50 55.90 -35.49
C VAL A 25 -31.71 56.43 -36.27
N LYS A 26 -32.41 57.44 -35.74
CA LYS A 26 -33.10 58.49 -36.51
C LYS A 26 -33.44 59.69 -35.64
N SER A 27 -33.39 60.85 -36.28
CA SER A 27 -33.41 62.22 -35.78
C SER A 27 -34.69 62.68 -35.07
N PHE A 28 -34.53 63.77 -34.30
CA PHE A 28 -35.53 64.74 -33.79
C PHE A 28 -36.34 64.40 -32.52
N GLY A 29 -36.25 65.29 -31.54
CA GLY A 29 -37.35 65.65 -30.63
C GLY A 29 -37.16 65.31 -29.14
N LYS A 30 -36.87 66.34 -28.32
CA LYS A 30 -36.92 66.31 -26.84
C LYS A 30 -38.19 65.61 -26.31
N LYS A 31 -38.04 64.68 -25.36
CA LYS A 31 -38.97 64.49 -24.23
C LYS A 31 -38.28 63.77 -23.04
N SER A 32 -38.67 64.19 -21.85
CA SER A 32 -38.11 63.95 -20.51
C SER A 32 -38.06 62.48 -20.07
N CYS A 33 -36.91 62.05 -19.54
CA CYS A 33 -36.80 60.85 -18.72
C CYS A 33 -37.18 61.17 -17.27
N LEU A 34 -38.14 60.42 -16.71
CA LEU A 34 -38.45 60.40 -15.28
C LEU A 34 -37.26 59.79 -14.51
N GLU A 35 -36.65 60.57 -13.62
CA GLU A 35 -35.61 60.10 -12.71
C GLU A 35 -36.22 59.24 -11.59
N VAL A 36 -35.77 57.99 -11.48
CA VAL A 36 -36.02 57.15 -10.30
C VAL A 36 -35.17 57.69 -9.14
N PRO A 37 -35.74 57.92 -7.94
CA PRO A 37 -35.02 58.50 -6.81
C PRO A 37 -33.78 57.67 -6.42
N TYR A 38 -32.67 58.35 -6.11
CA TYR A 38 -31.37 57.77 -5.75
C TYR A 38 -31.45 56.73 -4.60
N ASP A 39 -32.39 56.91 -3.68
CA ASP A 39 -32.58 56.10 -2.48
C ASP A 39 -33.13 54.69 -2.77
N GLN A 40 -33.98 54.55 -3.80
CA GLN A 40 -34.47 53.24 -4.27
C GLN A 40 -33.36 52.43 -4.96
N LYS A 41 -32.46 53.09 -5.72
CA LYS A 41 -31.28 52.45 -6.31
C LYS A 41 -30.25 52.02 -5.25
N ALA A 42 -30.18 52.70 -4.11
CA ALA A 42 -29.31 52.32 -2.99
C ALA A 42 -29.88 51.09 -2.24
N ARG A 43 -31.18 51.09 -1.91
CA ARG A 43 -31.86 49.92 -1.32
C ARG A 43 -31.82 48.68 -2.19
N HIS A 44 -32.10 48.81 -3.49
CA HIS A 44 -32.01 47.66 -4.41
C HIS A 44 -30.58 47.14 -4.53
N ARG A 45 -29.56 48.01 -4.51
CA ARG A 45 -28.15 47.56 -4.48
C ARG A 45 -27.76 46.88 -3.17
N GLN A 46 -28.34 47.28 -2.05
CA GLN A 46 -28.09 46.65 -0.74
C GLN A 46 -28.76 45.29 -0.64
N ILE A 47 -30.03 45.17 -1.02
CA ILE A 47 -30.77 43.89 -1.07
C ILE A 47 -30.06 42.90 -2.01
N TRP A 48 -29.65 43.36 -3.20
CA TRP A 48 -28.92 42.54 -4.17
C TRP A 48 -27.55 42.08 -3.63
N ARG A 49 -26.85 42.91 -2.83
CA ARG A 49 -25.60 42.53 -2.15
C ARG A 49 -25.83 41.51 -1.02
N GLU A 50 -26.90 41.65 -0.25
CA GLU A 50 -27.25 40.71 0.82
C GLU A 50 -27.71 39.35 0.27
N GLU A 51 -28.54 39.33 -0.78
CA GLU A 51 -28.96 38.11 -1.49
C GLU A 51 -27.77 37.41 -2.16
N CYS A 52 -26.87 38.15 -2.81
CA CYS A 52 -25.63 37.59 -3.36
C CYS A 52 -24.67 37.06 -2.28
N SER A 53 -24.58 37.74 -1.14
CA SER A 53 -23.76 37.28 0.01
C SER A 53 -24.32 36.00 0.65
N ASN A 54 -25.64 35.87 0.71
CA ASN A 54 -26.30 34.66 1.19
C ASN A 54 -26.16 33.50 0.20
N CYS A 55 -26.25 33.76 -1.11
CA CYS A 55 -25.99 32.77 -2.15
C CYS A 55 -24.54 32.25 -2.11
N ALA A 56 -23.55 33.14 -2.00
CA ALA A 56 -22.14 32.78 -1.88
C ALA A 56 -21.83 31.97 -0.61
N ARG A 57 -22.44 32.32 0.52
CA ARG A 57 -22.32 31.52 1.76
C ARG A 57 -22.96 30.14 1.63
N ASN A 58 -24.02 30.00 0.83
CA ASN A 58 -24.68 28.73 0.60
C ASN A 58 -23.88 27.81 -0.34
N ILE A 59 -23.27 28.36 -1.40
CA ILE A 59 -22.39 27.61 -2.32
C ILE A 59 -21.15 27.13 -1.58
N PHE A 60 -20.46 28.01 -0.85
CA PHE A 60 -19.29 27.64 -0.04
C PHE A 60 -19.59 26.58 1.03
N ARG A 61 -20.77 26.63 1.66
CA ARG A 61 -21.22 25.59 2.60
C ARG A 61 -21.51 24.27 1.89
N MET A 62 -22.05 24.31 0.68
CA MET A 62 -22.34 23.13 -0.14
C MET A 62 -21.05 22.44 -0.60
N ASP A 63 -20.01 23.19 -0.97
CA ASP A 63 -18.71 22.64 -1.37
C ASP A 63 -17.99 21.93 -0.21
N ILE A 64 -18.05 22.51 1.00
CA ILE A 64 -17.51 21.86 2.21
C ILE A 64 -18.27 20.57 2.53
N GLN A 65 -19.60 20.59 2.42
CA GLN A 65 -20.42 19.38 2.63
C GLN A 65 -20.10 18.29 1.60
N LEU A 66 -19.96 18.65 0.32
CA LEU A 66 -19.59 17.72 -0.73
C LEU A 66 -18.19 17.15 -0.49
N ALA A 67 -17.24 17.98 -0.04
CA ALA A 67 -15.89 17.52 0.30
C ALA A 67 -15.88 16.55 1.49
N ILE A 68 -16.67 16.80 2.53
CA ILE A 68 -16.81 15.88 3.69
C ILE A 68 -17.42 14.55 3.25
N ILE A 69 -18.49 14.58 2.44
CA ILE A 69 -19.13 13.37 1.90
C ILE A 69 -18.16 12.61 1.00
N ALA A 70 -17.44 13.32 0.13
CA ALA A 70 -16.42 12.73 -0.73
C ALA A 70 -15.35 12.01 0.12
N PHE A 71 -14.83 12.67 1.15
CA PHE A 71 -13.83 12.07 2.04
C PHE A 71 -14.35 10.81 2.72
N ALA A 72 -15.58 10.83 3.27
CA ALA A 72 -16.20 9.66 3.88
C ALA A 72 -16.37 8.49 2.90
N ILE A 73 -16.82 8.75 1.68
CA ILE A 73 -16.98 7.73 0.63
C ILE A 73 -15.63 7.11 0.25
N HIS A 74 -14.58 7.93 0.10
CA HIS A 74 -13.25 7.41 -0.23
C HIS A 74 -12.62 6.61 0.91
N ILE A 75 -12.96 6.90 2.18
CA ILE A 75 -12.60 6.02 3.30
C ILE A 75 -13.27 4.65 3.14
N VAL A 76 -14.54 4.60 2.74
CA VAL A 76 -15.24 3.33 2.48
C VAL A 76 -14.58 2.57 1.32
N PHE A 77 -14.24 3.27 0.23
CA PHE A 77 -13.53 2.65 -0.89
C PHE A 77 -12.16 2.11 -0.49
N PHE A 78 -11.40 2.86 0.31
CA PHE A 78 -10.12 2.41 0.83
C PHE A 78 -10.28 1.18 1.73
N ALA A 79 -11.22 1.20 2.68
CA ALA A 79 -11.51 0.07 3.56
C ALA A 79 -11.94 -1.19 2.77
N SER A 80 -12.69 -1.01 1.69
CA SER A 80 -13.18 -2.13 0.88
C SER A 80 -12.07 -2.95 0.22
N ILE A 81 -10.90 -2.34 -0.07
CA ILE A 81 -9.75 -3.07 -0.61
C ILE A 81 -9.31 -4.15 0.38
N PHE A 82 -9.27 -3.82 1.68
CA PHE A 82 -8.86 -4.77 2.71
C PHE A 82 -9.86 -5.91 2.88
N ASP A 83 -11.15 -5.60 3.00
CA ASP A 83 -12.16 -6.65 3.22
C ASP A 83 -12.37 -7.57 2.00
N ILE A 84 -12.08 -7.09 0.78
CA ILE A 84 -12.29 -7.85 -0.47
C ILE A 84 -11.07 -8.69 -0.85
N TYR A 85 -9.87 -8.15 -0.66
CA TYR A 85 -8.63 -8.75 -1.18
C TYR A 85 -7.72 -9.30 -0.08
N PHE A 86 -7.93 -8.89 1.17
CA PHE A 86 -7.00 -9.09 2.27
C PHE A 86 -7.72 -9.69 3.49
N THR A 87 -8.18 -10.93 3.34
CA THR A 87 -8.95 -11.65 4.36
C THR A 87 -8.06 -12.60 5.17
N SER A 88 -8.31 -12.69 6.49
CA SER A 88 -7.51 -13.55 7.37
C SER A 88 -7.52 -15.00 6.88
N PRO A 89 -6.34 -15.63 6.74
CA PRO A 89 -6.23 -17.03 6.36
C PRO A 89 -6.63 -17.97 7.50
N LEU A 90 -6.68 -17.47 8.74
CA LEU A 90 -6.92 -18.28 9.92
C LEU A 90 -8.31 -18.91 9.91
N VAL A 91 -8.33 -20.18 10.31
CA VAL A 91 -9.50 -21.02 10.52
C VAL A 91 -9.45 -21.50 11.97
N HIS A 92 -10.58 -21.43 12.66
CA HIS A 92 -10.69 -21.84 14.07
C HIS A 92 -11.70 -22.98 14.20
N GLY A 93 -11.59 -23.77 15.27
CA GLY A 93 -12.51 -24.88 15.56
C GLY A 93 -12.10 -26.24 14.98
N MET A 94 -10.83 -26.39 14.59
CA MET A 94 -10.25 -27.68 14.17
C MET A 94 -9.50 -28.35 15.32
N THR A 95 -9.28 -29.66 15.19
CA THR A 95 -8.40 -30.43 16.06
C THR A 95 -7.07 -30.72 15.37
N PRO A 96 -5.92 -30.65 16.07
CA PRO A 96 -4.62 -30.88 15.46
C PRO A 96 -4.40 -32.37 15.16
N TYR A 97 -3.71 -32.67 14.06
CA TYR A 97 -3.35 -34.04 13.65
C TYR A 97 -1.86 -34.31 13.90
N LYS A 98 -1.57 -35.47 14.49
CA LYS A 98 -0.21 -35.98 14.74
C LYS A 98 0.03 -37.34 14.09
N THR A 99 1.27 -37.58 13.66
CA THR A 99 1.75 -38.89 13.22
C THR A 99 2.02 -39.77 14.44
N ASN A 100 1.53 -41.02 14.43
CA ASN A 100 1.67 -41.94 15.56
C ASN A 100 2.94 -42.79 15.52
N LEU A 101 3.74 -42.66 14.46
CA LEU A 101 5.05 -43.31 14.34
C LEU A 101 6.11 -42.54 15.11
N GLU A 102 7.11 -43.26 15.59
CA GLU A 102 8.25 -42.69 16.31
C GLU A 102 8.97 -41.64 15.44
N PRO A 103 9.13 -40.40 15.92
CA PRO A 103 9.86 -39.38 15.19
C PRO A 103 11.38 -39.66 15.18
N PRO A 104 12.11 -39.21 14.15
CA PRO A 104 13.55 -39.44 14.08
C PRO A 104 14.33 -38.68 15.18
N ALA A 105 13.92 -37.45 15.51
CA ALA A 105 14.59 -36.57 16.47
C ALA A 105 13.77 -36.40 17.76
N LYS A 106 14.46 -36.12 18.87
CA LYS A 106 13.85 -35.67 20.13
C LYS A 106 13.85 -34.14 20.25
N ARG A 107 14.79 -33.49 19.57
CA ARG A 107 15.07 -32.07 19.70
C ARG A 107 15.23 -31.43 18.33
N LEU A 108 14.79 -30.19 18.24
CA LEU A 108 14.90 -29.35 17.07
C LEU A 108 15.65 -28.07 17.43
N VAL A 109 16.63 -27.69 16.63
CA VAL A 109 17.31 -26.39 16.71
C VAL A 109 17.03 -25.63 15.43
N LEU A 110 16.37 -24.49 15.55
CA LEU A 110 16.04 -23.60 14.45
C LEU A 110 16.86 -22.32 14.57
N PHE A 111 17.73 -22.08 13.59
CA PHE A 111 18.42 -20.81 13.40
C PHE A 111 17.70 -20.03 12.28
N VAL A 112 17.23 -18.82 12.59
CA VAL A 112 16.73 -17.89 11.57
C VAL A 112 17.64 -16.67 11.57
N ALA A 113 18.37 -16.50 10.47
CA ALA A 113 19.24 -15.36 10.24
C ALA A 113 18.51 -14.32 9.38
N ASP A 114 17.90 -13.35 10.06
CA ASP A 114 17.01 -12.34 9.49
C ASP A 114 17.71 -11.59 8.34
N GLY A 115 17.01 -11.40 7.23
CA GLY A 115 17.51 -10.69 6.04
C GLY A 115 18.61 -11.40 5.24
N MET A 116 19.00 -12.65 5.57
CA MET A 116 20.08 -13.36 4.87
C MET A 116 19.66 -13.79 3.45
N ARG A 117 20.18 -13.08 2.44
CA ARG A 117 20.04 -13.45 1.02
C ARG A 117 20.70 -14.79 0.65
N ALA A 118 20.01 -15.61 -0.13
CA ALA A 118 20.54 -16.88 -0.62
C ALA A 118 21.80 -16.72 -1.49
N ASP A 119 21.87 -15.71 -2.36
CA ASP A 119 23.01 -15.50 -3.26
C ASP A 119 24.30 -15.20 -2.50
N LYS A 120 24.23 -14.36 -1.45
CA LYS A 120 25.39 -14.00 -0.62
C LYS A 120 25.85 -15.15 0.26
N PHE A 121 24.92 -15.98 0.72
CA PHE A 121 25.20 -17.17 1.51
C PHE A 121 25.88 -18.28 0.69
N PHE A 122 25.31 -18.64 -0.46
CA PHE A 122 25.80 -19.79 -1.26
C PHE A 122 27.01 -19.45 -2.15
N SER A 123 27.19 -18.18 -2.54
CA SER A 123 28.30 -17.78 -3.42
C SER A 123 29.68 -17.91 -2.75
N LEU A 124 30.68 -18.20 -3.58
CA LEU A 124 32.08 -18.11 -3.19
C LEU A 124 32.56 -16.67 -3.29
N ASN A 125 33.53 -16.30 -2.46
CA ASN A 125 34.23 -15.03 -2.58
C ASN A 125 35.24 -15.05 -3.74
N ASP A 126 35.93 -13.92 -3.99
CA ASP A 126 36.91 -13.79 -5.07
C ASP A 126 38.10 -14.75 -4.96
N THR A 127 38.34 -15.32 -3.78
CA THR A 127 39.39 -16.33 -3.53
C THR A 127 38.89 -17.77 -3.70
N GLY A 128 37.63 -17.97 -4.11
CA GLY A 128 37.01 -19.28 -4.27
C GLY A 128 36.61 -19.96 -2.96
N GLN A 129 36.52 -19.21 -1.85
CA GLN A 129 36.14 -19.73 -0.54
C GLN A 129 34.70 -19.35 -0.19
N SER A 130 33.97 -20.25 0.48
CA SER A 130 32.65 -19.94 1.01
C SER A 130 32.77 -19.01 2.23
N ARG A 131 31.84 -18.07 2.36
CA ARG A 131 31.72 -17.20 3.54
C ARG A 131 31.17 -17.93 4.76
N ALA A 132 30.47 -19.04 4.52
CA ALA A 132 29.90 -19.91 5.55
C ALA A 132 30.54 -21.31 5.46
N PRO A 133 31.85 -21.46 5.76
CA PRO A 133 32.58 -22.71 5.56
C PRO A 133 31.99 -23.91 6.33
N PHE A 134 31.46 -23.71 7.54
CA PHE A 134 30.87 -24.79 8.32
C PHE A 134 29.58 -25.30 7.67
N LEU A 135 28.65 -24.40 7.34
CA LEU A 135 27.39 -24.76 6.67
C LEU A 135 27.62 -25.26 5.25
N ARG A 136 28.63 -24.73 4.55
CA ARG A 136 29.06 -25.26 3.26
C ARG A 136 29.51 -26.70 3.35
N ASN A 137 30.31 -27.04 4.37
CA ASN A 137 30.71 -28.41 4.62
C ASN A 137 29.50 -29.31 4.94
N ILE A 138 28.51 -28.83 5.70
CA ILE A 138 27.26 -29.57 5.94
C ILE A 138 26.53 -29.86 4.62
N ILE A 139 26.35 -28.84 3.78
CA ILE A 139 25.72 -28.98 2.45
C ILE A 139 26.42 -30.06 1.62
N GLU A 140 27.75 -30.10 1.64
CA GLU A 140 28.54 -31.01 0.80
C GLU A 140 28.65 -32.43 1.37
N THR A 141 28.44 -32.64 2.67
CA THR A 141 28.78 -33.92 3.32
C THR A 141 27.64 -34.61 4.06
N SER A 142 26.75 -33.87 4.71
CA SER A 142 25.84 -34.46 5.72
C SER A 142 24.43 -33.89 5.76
N GLY A 143 24.14 -32.82 5.02
CA GLY A 143 22.85 -32.12 5.06
C GLY A 143 22.09 -32.14 3.74
N SER A 144 20.82 -31.73 3.84
CA SER A 144 19.95 -31.39 2.72
C SER A 144 19.84 -29.86 2.61
N TRP A 145 19.70 -29.34 1.39
CA TRP A 145 19.75 -27.90 1.18
C TRP A 145 18.91 -27.46 -0.02
N GLY A 146 18.58 -26.17 -0.04
CA GLY A 146 17.97 -25.51 -1.19
C GLY A 146 17.58 -24.07 -0.87
N VAL A 147 16.63 -23.55 -1.64
CA VAL A 147 16.08 -22.21 -1.42
C VAL A 147 14.68 -22.33 -0.79
N SER A 148 14.47 -21.56 0.26
CA SER A 148 13.15 -21.29 0.83
C SER A 148 12.56 -20.05 0.17
N HIS A 149 11.40 -20.21 -0.46
CA HIS A 149 10.69 -19.15 -1.18
C HIS A 149 9.70 -18.45 -0.24
N THR A 150 10.03 -17.22 0.17
CA THR A 150 9.12 -16.38 0.97
C THR A 150 8.09 -15.65 0.07
N ARG A 151 7.04 -15.10 0.68
CA ARG A 151 5.95 -14.39 -0.01
C ARG A 151 5.88 -12.94 0.43
N VAL A 152 5.28 -12.11 -0.43
CA VAL A 152 4.98 -10.72 -0.12
C VAL A 152 3.84 -10.64 0.92
N PRO A 153 3.96 -9.77 1.94
CA PRO A 153 5.06 -8.84 2.16
C PRO A 153 6.27 -9.55 2.81
N THR A 154 7.46 -9.33 2.22
CA THR A 154 8.74 -9.88 2.71
C THR A 154 9.22 -9.07 3.91
N GLU A 155 8.51 -9.21 5.02
CA GLU A 155 8.78 -8.56 6.30
C GLU A 155 9.10 -9.63 7.34
N SER A 156 9.88 -9.27 8.36
CA SER A 156 10.39 -10.26 9.31
C SER A 156 9.28 -11.06 9.99
N ARG A 157 8.22 -10.38 10.46
CA ARG A 157 7.11 -11.06 11.13
C ARG A 157 6.35 -12.07 10.22
N PRO A 158 5.76 -11.68 9.07
CA PRO A 158 5.14 -12.61 8.13
C PRO A 158 6.04 -13.79 7.75
N GLY A 159 7.35 -13.56 7.55
CA GLY A 159 8.30 -14.61 7.24
C GLY A 159 8.46 -15.62 8.39
N HIS A 160 8.62 -15.13 9.62
CA HIS A 160 8.67 -15.98 10.82
C HIS A 160 7.38 -16.77 11.05
N VAL A 161 6.21 -16.17 10.83
CA VAL A 161 4.92 -16.86 10.94
C VAL A 161 4.82 -17.96 9.89
N ALA A 162 5.27 -17.72 8.66
CA ALA A 162 5.31 -18.76 7.63
C ALA A 162 6.25 -19.91 8.02
N LEU A 163 7.45 -19.61 8.53
CA LEU A 163 8.42 -20.61 8.96
C LEU A 163 7.89 -21.51 10.11
N ILE A 164 7.30 -20.90 11.13
CA ILE A 164 7.03 -21.57 12.42
C ILE A 164 5.58 -22.04 12.55
N ALA A 165 4.61 -21.33 11.95
CA ALA A 165 3.19 -21.69 11.95
C ALA A 165 2.71 -22.25 10.61
N GLY A 166 3.50 -22.09 9.53
CA GLY A 166 3.20 -22.71 8.25
C GLY A 166 2.10 -22.01 7.44
N PHE A 167 1.78 -20.75 7.74
CA PHE A 167 0.81 -19.97 6.97
C PHE A 167 1.32 -18.56 6.66
N TYR A 168 0.79 -17.97 5.59
CA TYR A 168 1.19 -16.63 5.16
C TYR A 168 0.26 -15.59 5.75
N GLU A 169 0.80 -14.66 6.51
CA GLU A 169 0.03 -13.51 6.97
C GLU A 169 -0.42 -12.64 5.80
N ASP A 170 -1.57 -12.03 5.97
CA ASP A 170 -2.15 -11.11 5.01
C ASP A 170 -1.71 -9.66 5.30
N VAL A 171 -1.61 -8.82 4.25
CA VAL A 171 -1.22 -7.40 4.36
C VAL A 171 -2.06 -6.63 5.38
N SER A 172 -3.34 -6.99 5.54
CA SER A 172 -4.24 -6.39 6.54
C SER A 172 -3.83 -6.68 7.99
N ALA A 173 -3.23 -7.84 8.26
CA ALA A 173 -2.75 -8.21 9.60
C ALA A 173 -1.51 -7.38 9.97
N VAL A 174 -0.67 -7.05 8.99
CA VAL A 174 0.50 -6.17 9.15
C VAL A 174 0.06 -4.72 9.39
N ALA A 175 -0.98 -4.26 8.68
CA ALA A 175 -1.50 -2.90 8.84
C ALA A 175 -2.22 -2.65 10.20
N LYS A 176 -2.79 -3.69 10.83
CA LYS A 176 -3.53 -3.57 12.11
C LYS A 176 -2.65 -3.65 13.35
N GLY A 177 -1.47 -4.24 13.23
CA GLY A 177 -0.43 -4.22 14.26
C GLY A 177 0.88 -4.53 13.58
N TRP A 178 1.85 -3.62 13.61
CA TRP A 178 3.14 -3.84 12.93
C TRP A 178 4.09 -4.69 13.79
N LYS A 179 4.05 -4.48 15.12
CA LYS A 179 4.88 -5.19 16.11
C LYS A 179 4.19 -6.40 16.76
N GLU A 180 2.86 -6.53 16.64
CA GLU A 180 2.11 -7.59 17.32
C GLU A 180 0.98 -8.12 16.43
N ASN A 181 0.86 -9.44 16.33
CA ASN A 181 -0.27 -10.05 15.62
C ASN A 181 -1.55 -9.87 16.46
N PRO A 182 -2.62 -9.27 15.91
CA PRO A 182 -3.86 -9.07 16.63
C PRO A 182 -4.65 -10.37 16.87
N VAL A 183 -4.27 -11.48 16.23
CA VAL A 183 -5.00 -12.76 16.31
C VAL A 183 -4.04 -13.88 16.74
N GLU A 184 -4.44 -14.62 17.77
CA GLU A 184 -3.71 -15.80 18.24
C GLU A 184 -3.75 -16.91 17.18
N PHE A 185 -2.62 -17.58 16.98
CA PHE A 185 -2.47 -18.69 16.07
C PHE A 185 -1.63 -19.80 16.70
N ASP A 186 -1.85 -21.02 16.21
CA ASP A 186 -1.10 -22.20 16.60
C ASP A 186 0.19 -22.34 15.75
N SER A 187 1.22 -22.95 16.32
CA SER A 187 2.55 -23.09 15.71
C SER A 187 3.31 -24.29 16.24
N VAL A 188 4.44 -24.64 15.61
CA VAL A 188 5.29 -25.74 16.08
C VAL A 188 5.74 -25.55 17.53
N PHE A 189 5.91 -24.30 17.99
CA PHE A 189 6.31 -24.01 19.37
C PHE A 189 5.18 -24.28 20.36
N ASN A 190 3.94 -23.96 19.99
CA ASN A 190 2.75 -24.22 20.81
C ASN A 190 2.48 -25.72 20.94
N GLU A 191 2.79 -26.48 19.89
CA GLU A 191 2.64 -27.94 19.86
C GLU A 191 3.86 -28.71 20.42
N SER A 192 4.92 -27.99 20.79
CA SER A 192 6.13 -28.55 21.41
C SER A 192 5.94 -28.79 22.91
N ARG A 193 6.76 -29.68 23.48
CA ARG A 193 6.76 -29.88 24.94
C ARG A 193 7.40 -28.72 25.68
N PHE A 194 8.53 -28.25 25.17
CA PHE A 194 9.21 -27.05 25.67
C PHE A 194 9.92 -26.35 24.52
N THR A 195 9.78 -25.03 24.47
CA THR A 195 10.53 -24.16 23.55
C THR A 195 11.33 -23.15 24.37
N TRP A 196 12.62 -23.00 24.08
CA TRP A 196 13.43 -21.88 24.53
C TRP A 196 13.86 -21.04 23.32
N SER A 197 13.60 -19.74 23.36
CA SER A 197 13.91 -18.83 22.27
C SER A 197 14.73 -17.63 22.71
N TRP A 198 15.65 -17.20 21.83
CA TRP A 198 16.55 -16.07 22.04
C TRP A 198 16.58 -15.15 20.82
N GLY A 199 16.51 -13.83 21.03
CA GLY A 199 16.61 -12.82 19.97
C GLY A 199 15.72 -11.60 20.15
N SER A 200 15.14 -11.09 19.06
CA SER A 200 14.46 -9.77 19.05
C SER A 200 13.21 -9.73 19.93
N PRO A 201 12.98 -8.65 20.71
CA PRO A 201 11.73 -8.41 21.42
C PRO A 201 10.53 -8.19 20.50
N ASP A 202 10.73 -7.89 19.20
CA ASP A 202 9.66 -7.71 18.22
C ASP A 202 9.20 -9.04 17.59
N ILE A 203 10.01 -10.11 17.68
CA ILE A 203 9.70 -11.42 17.08
C ILE A 203 9.22 -12.44 18.12
N LEU A 204 10.00 -12.64 19.17
CA LEU A 204 9.82 -13.76 20.10
C LEU A 204 8.45 -13.79 20.80
N PRO A 205 7.91 -12.67 21.34
CA PRO A 205 6.69 -12.70 22.15
C PRO A 205 5.46 -13.21 21.42
N MET A 206 5.38 -13.07 20.08
CA MET A 206 4.19 -13.45 19.33
C MET A 206 3.93 -14.97 19.35
N PHE A 207 4.98 -15.79 19.44
CA PHE A 207 4.85 -17.25 19.51
C PHE A 207 4.57 -17.75 20.93
N ALA A 208 4.87 -16.94 21.95
CA ALA A 208 4.59 -17.25 23.35
C ALA A 208 3.15 -16.89 23.75
N LYS A 209 2.59 -15.80 23.21
CA LYS A 209 1.27 -15.28 23.59
C LYS A 209 0.11 -16.27 23.36
N GLY A 210 0.19 -17.08 22.31
CA GLY A 210 -0.80 -18.13 22.00
C GLY A 210 -0.51 -19.50 22.64
N ALA A 211 0.60 -19.66 23.37
CA ALA A 211 0.95 -20.93 24.00
C ALA A 211 0.10 -21.16 25.25
N THR A 212 -0.64 -22.27 25.30
CA THR A 212 -1.37 -22.65 26.50
C THR A 212 -0.41 -23.27 27.52
N GLY A 213 0.00 -22.49 28.52
CA GLY A 213 0.81 -22.95 29.65
C GLY A 213 2.26 -22.46 29.61
N ASP A 214 2.99 -22.69 30.71
CA ASP A 214 4.35 -22.18 30.94
C ASP A 214 5.42 -23.06 30.26
N HIS A 215 5.38 -23.17 28.93
CA HIS A 215 6.31 -24.04 28.18
C HIS A 215 7.02 -23.40 26.98
N VAL A 216 6.68 -22.17 26.60
CA VAL A 216 7.41 -21.38 25.59
C VAL A 216 8.10 -20.20 26.28
N PHE A 217 9.42 -20.28 26.42
CA PHE A 217 10.25 -19.29 27.13
C PHE A 217 10.97 -18.37 26.14
N THR A 218 10.84 -17.05 26.35
CA THR A 218 11.44 -16.02 25.49
C THR A 218 12.51 -15.24 26.24
N HIS A 219 13.65 -15.03 25.57
CA HIS A 219 14.78 -14.27 26.10
C HIS A 219 15.23 -13.23 25.07
N SER A 220 14.90 -11.97 25.32
CA SER A 220 15.21 -10.88 24.40
C SER A 220 16.22 -9.89 24.98
N TYR A 221 17.04 -9.30 24.11
CA TYR A 221 17.81 -8.10 24.44
C TYR A 221 16.87 -6.87 24.54
N PRO A 222 17.30 -5.78 25.22
CA PRO A 222 16.55 -4.53 25.26
C PRO A 222 16.32 -3.96 23.85
N ALA A 223 15.15 -3.35 23.61
CA ALA A 223 14.78 -2.83 22.28
C ALA A 223 15.70 -1.70 21.80
N GLU A 224 16.40 -1.02 22.71
CA GLU A 224 17.37 0.03 22.39
C GLU A 224 18.63 -0.50 21.68
N VAL A 225 18.85 -1.82 21.69
CA VAL A 225 19.96 -2.48 20.99
C VAL A 225 19.67 -2.62 19.48
N GLU A 226 18.41 -2.46 19.06
CA GLU A 226 17.98 -2.46 17.64
C GLU A 226 18.12 -1.06 16.99
N ASP A 227 19.32 -0.47 17.04
CA ASP A 227 19.60 0.83 16.40
C ASP A 227 20.24 0.64 15.01
N PHE A 228 19.50 1.00 13.95
CA PHE A 228 19.99 0.97 12.56
C PHE A 228 21.11 1.99 12.27
N ALA A 229 21.48 2.84 13.24
CA ALA A 229 22.62 3.74 13.14
C ALA A 229 23.85 3.27 13.93
N GLU A 230 23.81 2.10 14.60
CA GLU A 230 24.98 1.55 15.27
C GLU A 230 26.01 1.01 14.26
N ALA A 231 27.30 1.20 14.57
CA ALA A 231 28.41 0.78 13.72
C ALA A 231 28.65 -0.74 13.71
N ASP A 232 28.13 -1.50 14.69
CA ASP A 232 28.31 -2.95 14.77
C ASP A 232 27.02 -3.64 15.22
N ALA A 233 26.18 -3.95 14.24
CA ALA A 233 24.91 -4.64 14.44
C ALA A 233 25.06 -6.14 14.79
N SER A 234 26.25 -6.73 14.55
CA SER A 234 26.51 -8.16 14.77
C SER A 234 26.48 -8.56 16.25
N LYS A 235 26.53 -7.57 17.15
CA LYS A 235 26.41 -7.77 18.61
C LYS A 235 25.11 -8.47 19.00
N THR A 236 24.01 -8.22 18.29
CA THR A 236 22.72 -8.89 18.55
C THR A 236 22.82 -10.41 18.38
N ASP A 237 23.56 -10.87 17.36
CA ASP A 237 23.81 -12.29 17.11
C ASP A 237 24.72 -12.89 18.18
N THR A 238 25.81 -12.19 18.53
CA THR A 238 26.72 -12.65 19.59
C THR A 238 26.02 -12.75 20.95
N TRP A 239 25.11 -11.80 21.27
CA TRP A 239 24.31 -11.83 22.48
C TRP A 239 23.46 -13.10 22.56
N VAL A 240 22.88 -13.52 21.44
CA VAL A 240 22.07 -14.75 21.34
C VAL A 240 22.94 -15.97 21.61
N PHE A 241 24.08 -16.09 20.93
CA PHE A 241 25.01 -17.21 21.14
C PHE A 241 25.53 -17.30 22.57
N ASP A 242 25.91 -16.16 23.18
CA ASP A 242 26.38 -16.12 24.57
C ASP A 242 25.29 -16.54 25.56
N ARG A 243 24.03 -16.18 25.31
CA ARG A 243 22.89 -16.56 26.15
C ARG A 243 22.53 -18.03 26.06
N VAL A 244 22.66 -18.62 24.89
CA VAL A 244 22.49 -20.08 24.73
C VAL A 244 23.61 -20.83 25.46
N GLU A 245 24.86 -20.39 25.34
CA GLU A 245 25.97 -20.97 26.08
C GLU A 245 25.78 -20.85 27.61
N GLU A 246 25.40 -19.66 28.09
CA GLU A 246 25.08 -19.42 29.50
C GLU A 246 23.94 -20.34 29.98
N PHE A 247 22.91 -20.52 29.16
CA PHE A 247 21.76 -21.38 29.45
C PHE A 247 22.17 -22.85 29.63
N PHE A 248 22.95 -23.42 28.70
CA PHE A 248 23.42 -24.81 28.80
C PHE A 248 24.45 -25.01 29.92
N ASN A 249 25.18 -23.97 30.32
CA ASN A 249 26.06 -24.05 31.48
C ASN A 249 25.26 -24.03 32.79
N LYS A 250 24.26 -23.14 32.91
CA LYS A 250 23.38 -23.08 34.09
C LYS A 250 22.54 -24.34 34.26
N SER A 251 22.10 -24.97 33.17
CA SER A 251 21.30 -26.20 33.24
C SER A 251 22.05 -27.38 33.86
N LYS A 252 23.38 -27.35 33.94
CA LYS A 252 24.18 -28.37 34.64
C LYS A 252 23.95 -28.36 36.16
N ASP A 253 23.61 -27.19 36.71
CA ASP A 253 23.38 -26.99 38.15
C ASP A 253 21.88 -26.93 38.51
N ASP A 254 20.99 -26.79 37.52
CA ASP A 254 19.53 -26.80 37.69
C ASP A 254 18.93 -28.15 37.29
N GLN A 255 18.65 -29.00 38.29
CA GLN A 255 18.07 -30.34 38.07
C GLN A 255 16.71 -30.31 37.36
N VAL A 256 15.88 -29.30 37.58
CA VAL A 256 14.55 -29.20 36.96
C VAL A 256 14.71 -28.87 35.48
N LEU A 257 15.57 -27.89 35.17
CA LEU A 257 15.89 -27.54 33.80
C LEU A 257 16.54 -28.71 33.05
N GLN A 258 17.51 -29.39 33.69
CA GLN A 258 18.14 -30.58 33.12
C GLN A 258 17.12 -31.66 32.77
N GLN A 259 16.17 -31.96 33.66
CA GLN A 259 15.11 -32.93 33.40
C GLN A 259 14.24 -32.52 32.21
N ARG A 260 13.84 -31.24 32.11
CA ARG A 260 13.06 -30.73 30.98
C ARG A 260 13.80 -30.86 29.66
N LEU A 261 15.10 -30.58 29.66
CA LEU A 261 15.97 -30.66 28.48
C LEU A 261 16.19 -32.10 27.97
N GLN A 262 15.94 -33.13 28.79
CA GLN A 262 16.07 -34.53 28.39
C GLN A 262 14.78 -35.13 27.78
N LEU A 263 13.68 -34.36 27.79
CA LEU A 263 12.42 -34.79 27.20
C LEU A 263 12.45 -34.71 25.67
N ASP A 264 11.44 -35.31 25.05
CA ASP A 264 11.18 -35.21 23.61
C ASP A 264 10.39 -33.94 23.28
N GLN A 265 10.30 -33.63 21.98
CA GLN A 265 9.59 -32.47 21.44
C GLN A 265 10.11 -31.14 22.01
N VAL A 266 11.42 -31.06 22.23
CA VAL A 266 12.11 -29.86 22.70
C VAL A 266 12.58 -29.02 21.50
N VAL A 267 12.34 -27.72 21.55
CA VAL A 267 12.74 -26.77 20.51
C VAL A 267 13.66 -25.70 21.08
N PHE A 268 14.75 -25.42 20.37
CA PHE A 268 15.62 -24.26 20.58
C PHE A 268 15.50 -23.34 19.37
N PHE A 269 15.09 -22.09 19.58
CA PHE A 269 14.95 -21.10 18.52
C PHE A 269 15.91 -19.94 18.72
N LEU A 270 16.78 -19.71 17.74
CA LEU A 270 17.75 -18.63 17.75
C LEU A 270 17.43 -17.68 16.59
N HIS A 271 16.98 -16.48 16.95
CA HIS A 271 16.70 -15.39 16.02
C HIS A 271 17.89 -14.43 15.96
N LEU A 272 18.53 -14.35 14.80
CA LEU A 272 19.77 -13.62 14.56
C LEU A 272 19.49 -12.41 13.66
N LEU A 273 19.49 -11.20 14.23
CA LEU A 273 19.05 -9.94 13.59
C LEU A 273 20.19 -9.18 12.90
N GLY A 274 21.45 -9.49 13.19
CA GLY A 274 22.60 -8.67 12.79
C GLY A 274 22.74 -8.50 11.28
N ILE A 275 22.39 -9.53 10.51
CA ILE A 275 22.47 -9.52 9.03
C ILE A 275 21.45 -8.54 8.42
N ASP A 276 20.18 -8.59 8.84
CA ASP A 276 19.16 -7.65 8.37
C ASP A 276 19.53 -6.19 8.68
N THR A 277 19.96 -5.95 9.92
CA THR A 277 20.36 -4.60 10.37
C THR A 277 21.54 -4.07 9.54
N ASN A 278 22.54 -4.91 9.26
CA ASN A 278 23.64 -4.57 8.35
C ASN A 278 23.19 -4.41 6.89
N GLY A 279 22.16 -5.17 6.47
CA GLY A 279 21.55 -5.06 5.16
C GLY A 279 20.89 -3.70 4.93
N HIS A 280 20.12 -3.20 5.90
CA HIS A 280 19.53 -1.86 5.85
C HIS A 280 20.58 -0.74 5.87
N SER A 281 21.53 -0.86 6.80
CA SER A 281 22.50 0.19 7.14
C SER A 281 23.65 0.29 6.13
N HIS A 282 24.26 -0.86 5.80
CA HIS A 282 25.50 -0.95 5.01
C HIS A 282 25.29 -1.53 3.61
N LYS A 283 24.12 -2.13 3.34
CA LYS A 283 23.72 -2.77 2.07
C LYS A 283 24.32 -4.17 1.88
N PRO A 284 23.68 -5.08 1.12
CA PRO A 284 24.08 -6.50 1.08
C PRO A 284 25.42 -6.85 0.41
N PHE A 285 26.13 -5.87 -0.16
CA PHE A 285 27.48 -6.05 -0.72
C PHE A 285 28.59 -5.51 0.18
N SER A 286 28.23 -4.91 1.31
CA SER A 286 29.18 -4.35 2.26
C SER A 286 30.00 -5.43 2.97
N MET A 287 31.16 -5.04 3.48
CA MET A 287 32.00 -5.95 4.24
C MET A 287 31.31 -6.32 5.56
N GLU A 288 30.58 -5.39 6.16
CA GLU A 288 29.80 -5.54 7.38
C GLU A 288 28.75 -6.66 7.23
N TYR A 289 27.94 -6.61 6.16
CA TYR A 289 26.95 -7.66 5.87
C TYR A 289 27.62 -9.02 5.58
N LEU A 290 28.69 -9.05 4.79
CA LEU A 290 29.36 -10.29 4.39
C LEU A 290 30.14 -10.95 5.52
N GLU A 291 30.82 -10.18 6.37
CA GLU A 291 31.49 -10.72 7.57
C GLU A 291 30.48 -11.13 8.65
N ASN A 292 29.29 -10.52 8.70
CA ASN A 292 28.22 -10.99 9.59
C ASN A 292 27.72 -12.38 9.20
N ILE A 293 27.64 -12.72 7.90
CA ILE A 293 27.33 -14.11 7.46
C ILE A 293 28.36 -15.09 8.02
N LYS A 294 29.64 -14.72 7.96
CA LYS A 294 30.75 -15.55 8.47
C LYS A 294 30.74 -15.65 10.00
N LEU A 295 30.36 -14.58 10.70
CA LEU A 295 30.15 -14.59 12.15
C LEU A 295 29.01 -15.55 12.52
N VAL A 296 27.89 -15.50 11.81
CA VAL A 296 26.76 -16.41 12.02
C VAL A 296 27.15 -17.85 11.77
N ASP A 297 27.89 -18.16 10.69
CA ASP A 297 28.39 -19.51 10.42
C ASP A 297 29.25 -20.07 11.57
N ALA A 298 30.21 -19.28 12.06
CA ALA A 298 31.05 -19.67 13.20
C ALA A 298 30.26 -19.82 14.50
N GLY A 299 29.27 -18.93 14.73
CA GLY A 299 28.37 -19.01 15.87
C GLY A 299 27.49 -20.25 15.84
N VAL A 300 26.94 -20.60 14.67
CA VAL A 300 26.16 -21.83 14.46
C VAL A 300 27.02 -23.06 14.74
N GLN A 301 28.27 -23.10 14.25
CA GLN A 301 29.21 -24.19 14.57
C GLN A 301 29.39 -24.34 16.09
N LYS A 302 29.68 -23.24 16.80
CA LYS A 302 29.84 -23.23 18.26
C LYS A 302 28.57 -23.76 18.96
N MET A 303 27.39 -23.36 18.51
CA MET A 303 26.12 -23.82 19.11
C MET A 303 25.88 -25.31 18.89
N VAL A 304 26.16 -25.82 17.68
CA VAL A 304 26.09 -27.26 17.39
C VAL A 304 27.03 -28.02 18.32
N ASP A 305 28.29 -27.56 18.48
CA ASP A 305 29.25 -28.21 19.37
C ASP A 305 28.77 -28.23 20.83
N ILE A 306 28.24 -27.12 21.35
CA ILE A 306 27.70 -27.06 22.73
C ILE A 306 26.55 -28.04 22.92
N ILE A 307 25.60 -28.06 21.98
CA ILE A 307 24.39 -28.88 22.08
C ILE A 307 24.74 -30.36 21.95
N GLU A 308 25.52 -30.75 20.95
CA GLU A 308 25.92 -32.15 20.75
C GLU A 308 26.74 -32.67 21.93
N ASN A 309 27.68 -31.87 22.47
CA ASN A 309 28.42 -32.25 23.68
C ASN A 309 27.50 -32.41 24.90
N TYR A 310 26.52 -31.51 25.09
CA TYR A 310 25.58 -31.59 26.22
C TYR A 310 24.74 -32.88 26.19
N TYR A 311 24.36 -33.34 24.99
CA TYR A 311 23.62 -34.58 24.79
C TYR A 311 24.49 -35.81 24.51
N ASN A 312 25.81 -35.69 24.63
CA ASN A 312 26.79 -36.76 24.37
C ASN A 312 26.64 -37.39 22.98
N PHE A 313 26.36 -36.57 21.96
CA PHE A 313 26.23 -37.01 20.56
C PHE A 313 25.25 -38.17 20.39
N ASP A 314 24.08 -38.10 21.04
CA ASP A 314 23.05 -39.16 21.00
C ASP A 314 22.35 -39.34 19.64
N GLU A 315 22.72 -38.55 18.63
CA GLU A 315 22.13 -38.53 17.28
C GLU A 315 20.60 -38.28 17.26
N LYS A 316 20.08 -37.55 18.26
CA LYS A 316 18.64 -37.24 18.39
C LYS A 316 18.29 -35.76 18.23
N THR A 317 19.19 -34.95 17.68
CA THR A 317 18.96 -33.53 17.38
C THR A 317 18.86 -33.31 15.87
N ALA A 318 17.83 -32.59 15.43
CA ALA A 318 17.71 -32.07 14.08
C ALA A 318 17.97 -30.56 14.07
N TYR A 319 18.64 -30.08 13.03
CA TYR A 319 19.05 -28.68 12.89
C TYR A 319 18.54 -28.11 11.57
N LEU A 320 18.01 -26.89 11.62
CA LEU A 320 17.60 -26.12 10.45
C LEU A 320 18.20 -24.71 10.54
N LEU A 321 18.75 -24.22 9.44
CA LEU A 321 19.15 -22.84 9.24
C LEU A 321 18.44 -22.27 8.01
N THR A 322 17.82 -21.10 8.18
CA THR A 322 17.13 -20.38 7.11
C THR A 322 17.11 -18.87 7.38
N ALA A 323 16.50 -18.11 6.47
CA ALA A 323 16.06 -16.74 6.71
C ALA A 323 14.53 -16.60 6.50
N ASP A 324 13.99 -15.51 7.01
CA ASP A 324 12.60 -15.07 6.84
C ASP A 324 12.38 -14.29 5.54
N HIS A 325 13.34 -13.46 5.15
CA HIS A 325 13.45 -12.82 3.84
C HIS A 325 14.91 -12.55 3.48
N GLY A 326 15.13 -12.09 2.25
CA GLY A 326 16.37 -11.45 1.83
C GLY A 326 16.21 -9.93 1.75
N MET A 327 16.92 -9.29 0.83
CA MET A 327 16.98 -7.83 0.73
C MET A 327 17.44 -7.41 -0.66
N THR A 328 16.87 -6.32 -1.19
CA THR A 328 17.35 -5.67 -2.43
C THR A 328 18.78 -5.13 -2.29
N ASP A 329 19.43 -4.85 -3.42
CA ASP A 329 20.79 -4.31 -3.48
C ASP A 329 20.98 -2.97 -2.75
N TRP A 330 19.92 -2.17 -2.63
CA TRP A 330 19.93 -0.92 -1.88
C TRP A 330 19.47 -1.09 -0.43
N GLY A 331 19.43 -2.32 0.11
CA GLY A 331 19.19 -2.57 1.53
C GLY A 331 17.75 -2.28 1.94
N SER A 332 16.78 -2.76 1.17
CA SER A 332 15.36 -2.72 1.51
C SER A 332 14.65 -4.03 1.18
N HIS A 333 13.61 -4.38 1.94
CA HIS A 333 12.74 -5.53 1.73
C HIS A 333 11.25 -5.13 1.87
N GLY A 334 10.30 -6.06 1.67
CA GLY A 334 8.85 -5.84 1.73
C GLY A 334 8.11 -6.04 0.39
N ALA A 335 8.83 -6.28 -0.71
CA ALA A 335 8.33 -6.47 -2.07
C ALA A 335 8.70 -7.85 -2.66
N SER A 336 8.45 -8.04 -3.96
CA SER A 336 8.58 -9.33 -4.64
C SER A 336 9.89 -9.51 -5.42
N HIS A 337 10.95 -8.75 -5.13
CA HIS A 337 12.21 -8.94 -5.84
C HIS A 337 12.82 -10.31 -5.49
N PRO A 338 13.43 -11.05 -6.43
CA PRO A 338 14.07 -12.34 -6.15
C PRO A 338 15.03 -12.29 -4.96
N ASP A 339 15.85 -11.26 -4.87
CA ASP A 339 16.79 -11.07 -3.74
C ASP A 339 16.11 -10.91 -2.38
N GLU A 340 14.84 -10.49 -2.36
CA GLU A 340 14.01 -10.44 -1.14
C GLU A 340 13.31 -11.78 -0.88
N THR A 341 12.95 -12.50 -1.95
CA THR A 341 12.10 -13.70 -1.84
C THR A 341 12.87 -15.02 -1.73
N LEU A 342 14.17 -15.03 -2.05
CA LEU A 342 15.01 -16.22 -2.06
C LEU A 342 15.89 -16.25 -0.80
N THR A 343 15.56 -17.16 0.12
CA THR A 343 16.30 -17.37 1.38
C THR A 343 17.02 -18.71 1.37
N PRO A 344 18.21 -18.84 1.99
CA PRO A 344 18.90 -20.12 2.08
C PRO A 344 18.13 -21.07 2.99
N LEU A 345 18.17 -22.38 2.71
CA LEU A 345 17.71 -23.42 3.62
C LEU A 345 18.78 -24.52 3.70
N VAL A 346 19.22 -24.83 4.91
CA VAL A 346 20.11 -25.95 5.20
C VAL A 346 19.54 -26.74 6.37
N ALA A 347 19.38 -28.04 6.21
CA ALA A 347 18.92 -28.94 7.26
C ALA A 347 19.90 -30.10 7.44
N TRP A 348 20.15 -30.51 8.68
CA TRP A 348 21.05 -31.63 9.00
C TRP A 348 20.74 -32.27 10.35
N GLY A 349 21.42 -33.37 10.65
CA GLY A 349 21.24 -34.13 11.88
C GLY A 349 20.17 -35.21 11.76
N SER A 350 19.55 -35.54 12.88
CA SER A 350 18.66 -36.71 13.01
C SER A 350 17.44 -36.62 12.09
N GLY A 351 17.28 -37.62 11.22
CA GLY A 351 16.13 -37.71 10.30
C GLY A 351 16.23 -36.86 9.04
N ILE A 352 17.37 -36.25 8.74
CA ILE A 352 17.59 -35.46 7.53
C ILE A 352 18.40 -36.25 6.49
N ASN A 353 18.00 -36.17 5.23
CA ASN A 353 18.73 -36.80 4.12
C ASN A 353 20.12 -36.21 3.94
N LYS A 354 21.04 -37.09 3.57
CA LYS A 354 22.38 -36.75 3.09
C LYS A 354 22.32 -36.15 1.67
N PRO A 355 23.34 -35.40 1.26
CA PRO A 355 23.33 -34.78 -0.07
C PRO A 355 23.31 -35.83 -1.18
N GLY A 356 22.36 -35.67 -2.10
CA GLY A 356 22.19 -36.53 -3.28
C GLY A 356 22.88 -35.96 -4.53
N PRO A 357 23.13 -36.78 -5.56
CA PRO A 357 23.69 -36.30 -6.83
C PRO A 357 22.71 -35.37 -7.55
N SER A 358 23.23 -34.29 -8.16
CA SER A 358 22.41 -33.32 -8.88
C SER A 358 21.58 -33.93 -10.01
N ASN A 359 20.30 -33.55 -10.07
CA ASN A 359 19.46 -33.74 -11.23
C ASN A 359 19.30 -32.41 -11.99
N LYS A 360 20.28 -32.07 -12.84
CA LYS A 360 20.37 -30.78 -13.58
C LYS A 360 19.13 -30.37 -14.40
N LYS A 361 18.11 -31.23 -14.52
CA LYS A 361 16.90 -30.97 -15.32
C LYS A 361 15.74 -30.34 -14.52
N GLU A 362 15.89 -30.17 -13.20
CA GLU A 362 14.80 -29.74 -12.32
C GLU A 362 14.63 -28.21 -12.25
N PHE A 363 15.70 -27.44 -12.45
CA PHE A 363 15.69 -25.97 -12.40
C PHE A 363 16.16 -25.35 -13.71
N HIS A 364 15.56 -24.22 -14.10
CA HIS A 364 15.89 -23.46 -15.32
C HIS A 364 16.78 -22.23 -15.06
N ASP A 365 17.34 -22.09 -13.85
CA ASP A 365 18.24 -21.01 -13.45
C ASP A 365 19.72 -21.42 -13.53
N ASN A 366 20.63 -20.44 -13.40
CA ASN A 366 22.08 -20.65 -13.41
C ASN A 366 22.69 -20.72 -12.00
N PHE A 367 21.88 -20.69 -10.94
CA PHE A 367 22.36 -20.51 -9.56
C PHE A 367 23.27 -21.65 -9.10
N LEU A 368 23.00 -22.89 -9.53
CA LEU A 368 23.84 -24.04 -9.19
C LEU A 368 25.28 -23.92 -9.71
N GLU A 369 25.46 -23.30 -10.87
CA GLU A 369 26.79 -23.06 -11.44
C GLU A 369 27.48 -21.90 -10.73
N GLU A 370 26.76 -20.80 -10.49
CA GLU A 370 27.24 -19.62 -9.77
C GLU A 370 27.68 -19.96 -8.33
N TRP A 371 26.93 -20.81 -7.64
CA TRP A 371 27.23 -21.24 -6.26
C TRP A 371 28.25 -22.37 -6.20
N SER A 372 28.74 -22.86 -7.34
CA SER A 372 29.64 -24.02 -7.41
C SER A 372 29.08 -25.26 -6.70
N LEU A 373 27.76 -25.49 -6.81
CA LEU A 373 27.02 -26.59 -6.18
C LEU A 373 26.34 -27.51 -7.21
N SER A 374 26.67 -27.36 -8.50
CA SER A 374 26.05 -28.12 -9.61
C SER A 374 26.19 -29.65 -9.55
N HIS A 375 27.02 -30.18 -8.65
CA HIS A 375 27.20 -31.60 -8.42
C HIS A 375 26.23 -32.18 -7.38
N LEU A 376 25.55 -31.33 -6.59
CA LEU A 376 24.62 -31.71 -5.54
C LEU A 376 23.16 -31.42 -5.93
N GLN A 377 22.25 -32.21 -5.39
CA GLN A 377 20.81 -32.00 -5.53
C GLN A 377 20.37 -30.82 -4.66
N ARG A 378 19.78 -29.80 -5.31
CA ARG A 378 19.07 -28.69 -4.66
C ARG A 378 17.61 -29.06 -4.48
N MET A 379 17.05 -28.80 -3.30
CA MET A 379 15.64 -29.07 -2.98
C MET A 379 14.97 -27.80 -2.44
N ASP A 380 14.27 -27.10 -3.31
CA ASP A 380 13.56 -25.88 -2.96
C ASP A 380 12.23 -26.17 -2.27
N VAL A 381 11.83 -25.28 -1.36
CA VAL A 381 10.57 -25.35 -0.61
C VAL A 381 9.88 -23.99 -0.58
N ASN A 382 8.56 -23.97 -0.40
CA ASN A 382 7.92 -22.74 0.02
C ASN A 382 8.18 -22.55 1.52
N GLN A 383 8.28 -21.31 1.99
CA GLN A 383 8.62 -21.05 3.39
C GLN A 383 7.66 -21.73 4.39
N ALA A 384 6.37 -21.80 4.06
CA ALA A 384 5.35 -22.50 4.86
C ALA A 384 5.59 -24.02 5.01
N ASP A 385 6.37 -24.64 4.12
CA ASP A 385 6.68 -26.07 4.11
C ASP A 385 7.70 -26.45 5.21
N ILE A 386 8.36 -25.46 5.81
CA ILE A 386 9.33 -25.67 6.91
C ILE A 386 8.60 -26.07 8.21
N ALA A 387 7.43 -25.51 8.49
CA ALA A 387 6.62 -25.89 9.65
C ALA A 387 6.25 -27.39 9.67
N PRO A 388 5.66 -27.99 8.61
CA PRO A 388 5.40 -29.43 8.60
C PRO A 388 6.68 -30.27 8.62
N LEU A 389 7.79 -29.80 8.03
CA LEU A 389 9.10 -30.46 8.17
C LEU A 389 9.50 -30.56 9.66
N MET A 390 9.48 -29.44 10.38
CA MET A 390 9.79 -29.39 11.81
C MET A 390 8.88 -30.31 12.62
N SER A 391 7.54 -30.24 12.43
CA SER A 391 6.60 -31.12 13.13
C SER A 391 6.88 -32.60 12.90
N SER A 392 7.24 -32.98 11.67
CA SER A 392 7.54 -34.38 11.34
C SER A 392 8.83 -34.89 11.98
N LEU A 393 9.85 -34.02 12.17
CA LEU A 393 11.15 -34.41 12.71
C LEU A 393 11.09 -34.73 14.19
N ILE A 394 10.31 -33.98 14.97
CA ILE A 394 10.16 -34.16 16.42
C ILE A 394 8.82 -34.77 16.83
N GLY A 395 7.93 -35.04 15.87
CA GLY A 395 6.65 -35.72 16.10
C GLY A 395 5.63 -34.89 16.86
N THR A 396 5.64 -33.55 16.72
CA THR A 396 4.55 -32.69 17.20
C THR A 396 3.37 -32.75 16.23
N PRO A 397 2.15 -32.38 16.66
CA PRO A 397 1.07 -32.11 15.71
C PRO A 397 1.47 -31.06 14.66
N TYR A 398 0.88 -31.17 13.47
CA TYR A 398 1.02 -30.15 12.44
C TYR A 398 0.23 -28.90 12.84
N PRO A 399 0.80 -27.68 12.73
CA PRO A 399 0.10 -26.47 13.13
C PRO A 399 -1.27 -26.34 12.46
N LEU A 400 -2.27 -25.90 13.22
CA LEU A 400 -3.67 -25.95 12.83
C LEU A 400 -3.96 -25.33 11.45
N ASN A 401 -3.33 -24.18 11.20
CA ASN A 401 -3.51 -23.36 9.99
C ASN A 401 -2.40 -23.54 8.97
N SER A 402 -1.50 -24.52 9.15
CA SER A 402 -0.42 -24.76 8.20
C SER A 402 -0.98 -25.09 6.81
N VAL A 403 -0.55 -24.34 5.80
CA VAL A 403 -0.77 -24.61 4.37
C VAL A 403 0.45 -25.23 3.71
N GLY A 404 1.48 -25.56 4.50
CA GLY A 404 2.73 -26.15 4.05
C GLY A 404 2.57 -27.59 3.61
N LEU A 405 3.26 -27.96 2.54
CA LEU A 405 3.43 -29.32 2.07
C LEU A 405 4.67 -29.92 2.74
N LEU A 406 4.55 -31.06 3.42
CA LEU A 406 5.71 -31.75 3.99
C LEU A 406 6.76 -32.08 2.90
N PRO A 407 7.97 -31.52 2.95
CA PRO A 407 9.01 -31.77 1.95
C PRO A 407 9.68 -33.13 2.21
N VAL A 408 9.04 -34.22 1.80
CA VAL A 408 9.50 -35.61 2.04
C VAL A 408 10.91 -35.92 1.52
N GLY A 409 11.42 -35.10 0.60
CA GLY A 409 12.80 -35.15 0.09
C GLY A 409 13.85 -34.77 1.14
N TYR A 410 13.49 -34.03 2.18
CA TYR A 410 14.39 -33.70 3.29
C TYR A 410 14.49 -34.83 4.33
N LEU A 411 13.54 -35.77 4.37
CA LEU A 411 13.46 -36.78 5.43
C LEU A 411 14.29 -38.04 5.09
N ASP A 412 15.25 -38.39 5.95
CA ASP A 412 15.90 -39.71 5.97
C ASP A 412 15.13 -40.64 6.90
N ASN A 413 14.07 -41.25 6.37
CA ASN A 413 13.23 -42.18 7.13
C ASN A 413 12.58 -43.20 6.20
N SER A 414 11.99 -44.24 6.78
CA SER A 414 11.29 -45.30 6.06
C SER A 414 10.14 -44.76 5.21
N LEU A 415 9.87 -45.39 4.07
CA LEU A 415 8.70 -45.09 3.23
C LEU A 415 7.36 -45.11 3.99
N PRO A 416 7.10 -46.06 4.92
CA PRO A 416 5.94 -46.00 5.81
C PRO A 416 5.84 -44.69 6.59
N PHE A 417 6.94 -44.23 7.19
CA PHE A 417 6.97 -42.98 7.95
C PHE A 417 6.66 -41.77 7.07
N LYS A 418 7.27 -41.68 5.89
CA LYS A 418 7.00 -40.61 4.92
C LYS A 418 5.54 -40.59 4.48
N ALA A 419 4.99 -41.76 4.16
CA ALA A 419 3.59 -41.90 3.73
C ALA A 419 2.59 -41.52 4.84
N GLU A 420 2.79 -42.01 6.08
CA GLU A 420 1.92 -41.66 7.21
C GLU A 420 2.01 -40.17 7.59
N SER A 421 3.22 -39.61 7.58
CA SER A 421 3.45 -38.20 7.92
C SER A 421 2.78 -37.28 6.91
N LEU A 422 2.97 -37.55 5.62
CA LEU A 422 2.35 -36.77 4.56
C LEU A 422 0.82 -36.94 4.52
N PHE A 423 0.31 -38.14 4.80
CA PHE A 423 -1.13 -38.36 4.95
C PHE A 423 -1.71 -37.59 6.15
N THR A 424 -0.93 -37.43 7.23
CA THR A 424 -1.30 -36.61 8.40
C THR A 424 -1.30 -35.13 8.08
N ASN A 425 -0.31 -34.63 7.34
CA ASN A 425 -0.30 -33.27 6.79
C ASN A 425 -1.54 -33.02 5.89
N ALA A 426 -1.91 -33.99 5.02
CA ALA A 426 -3.11 -33.90 4.20
C ALA A 426 -4.41 -33.82 5.01
N LYS A 427 -4.52 -34.57 6.11
CA LYS A 427 -5.67 -34.49 7.03
C LYS A 427 -5.78 -33.11 7.70
N GLN A 428 -4.67 -32.52 8.13
CA GLN A 428 -4.66 -31.19 8.74
C GLN A 428 -5.18 -30.10 7.77
N ILE A 429 -4.69 -30.10 6.53
CA ILE A 429 -5.13 -29.14 5.50
C ILE A 429 -6.59 -29.37 5.11
N LEU A 430 -7.04 -30.63 5.02
CA LEU A 430 -8.44 -30.95 4.75
C LEU A 430 -9.38 -30.51 5.87
N ALA A 431 -8.94 -30.55 7.13
CA ALA A 431 -9.75 -30.05 8.25
C ALA A 431 -10.01 -28.54 8.12
N GLN A 432 -9.02 -27.77 7.68
CA GLN A 432 -9.20 -26.34 7.37
C GLN A 432 -10.24 -26.15 6.26
N TYR A 433 -10.12 -26.92 5.18
CA TYR A 433 -11.07 -26.89 4.07
C TYR A 433 -12.49 -27.20 4.53
N GLU A 434 -12.67 -28.23 5.37
CA GLU A 434 -13.96 -28.66 5.89
C GLU A 434 -14.64 -27.59 6.74
N VAL A 435 -13.89 -26.96 7.66
CA VAL A 435 -14.44 -25.89 8.49
C VAL A 435 -14.81 -24.66 7.65
N LYS A 436 -13.97 -24.26 6.68
CA LYS A 436 -14.28 -23.14 5.78
C LYS A 436 -15.49 -23.41 4.90
N GLU A 437 -15.62 -24.63 4.35
CA GLU A 437 -16.79 -25.04 3.58
C GLU A 437 -18.07 -24.97 4.41
N GLN A 438 -18.05 -25.53 5.62
CA GLN A 438 -19.20 -25.51 6.52
C GLN A 438 -19.59 -24.08 6.91
N HIS A 439 -18.60 -23.23 7.22
CA HIS A 439 -18.85 -21.84 7.54
C HIS A 439 -19.51 -21.08 6.38
N MET A 440 -19.02 -21.26 5.14
CA MET A 440 -19.63 -20.67 3.94
C MET A 440 -21.03 -21.21 3.67
N GLN A 441 -21.25 -22.51 3.90
CA GLN A 441 -22.57 -23.13 3.74
C GLN A 441 -23.60 -22.61 4.76
N GLN A 442 -23.18 -22.31 5.99
CA GLN A 442 -24.06 -21.81 7.06
C GLN A 442 -24.38 -20.31 6.90
N THR A 443 -23.46 -19.54 6.33
CA THR A 443 -23.60 -18.08 6.16
C THR A 443 -24.18 -17.70 4.79
N THR A 444 -24.20 -18.61 3.82
CA THR A 444 -24.81 -18.39 2.50
C THR A 444 -26.20 -19.02 2.41
N LEU A 445 -27.17 -18.30 1.85
CA LEU A 445 -28.48 -18.88 1.52
C LEU A 445 -28.32 -20.13 0.63
N THR A 446 -29.06 -21.20 0.93
CA THR A 446 -28.92 -22.50 0.26
C THR A 446 -29.01 -22.43 -1.27
N ILE A 447 -29.82 -21.52 -1.81
CA ILE A 447 -29.98 -21.32 -3.27
C ILE A 447 -28.75 -20.67 -3.94
N PHE A 448 -27.93 -19.95 -3.18
CA PHE A 448 -26.73 -19.25 -3.68
C PHE A 448 -25.43 -19.95 -3.32
N PHE A 449 -25.45 -20.90 -2.37
CA PHE A 449 -24.26 -21.67 -2.01
C PHE A 449 -23.81 -22.59 -3.16
N ARG A 450 -22.52 -22.52 -3.50
CA ARG A 450 -21.89 -23.31 -4.57
C ARG A 450 -20.69 -24.06 -3.99
N PRO A 451 -20.80 -25.38 -3.76
CA PRO A 451 -19.70 -26.16 -3.22
C PRO A 451 -18.56 -26.31 -4.22
N TYR A 452 -17.33 -26.43 -3.72
CA TYR A 452 -16.17 -26.69 -4.55
C TYR A 452 -16.20 -28.12 -5.12
N LYS A 453 -16.38 -28.22 -6.43
CA LYS A 453 -16.74 -29.49 -7.09
C LYS A 453 -15.70 -30.61 -6.96
N LYS A 454 -14.40 -30.27 -6.86
CA LYS A 454 -13.32 -31.28 -6.82
C LYS A 454 -13.25 -32.03 -5.48
N LEU A 455 -13.81 -31.47 -4.40
CA LEU A 455 -13.80 -32.06 -3.05
C LEU A 455 -15.21 -32.21 -2.50
N SER A 456 -16.07 -32.93 -3.22
CA SER A 456 -17.38 -33.33 -2.67
C SER A 456 -17.19 -34.20 -1.42
N SER A 457 -18.15 -34.16 -0.49
CA SER A 457 -18.04 -34.88 0.78
C SER A 457 -17.83 -36.40 0.59
N SER A 458 -18.49 -37.01 -0.40
CA SER A 458 -18.30 -38.42 -0.75
C SER A 458 -16.95 -38.69 -1.43
N GLY A 459 -16.48 -37.76 -2.26
CA GLY A 459 -15.15 -37.81 -2.89
C GLY A 459 -14.04 -37.77 -1.84
N ARG A 460 -14.12 -36.87 -0.85
CA ARG A 460 -13.15 -36.76 0.24
C ARG A 460 -13.00 -38.06 1.02
N LEU A 461 -14.11 -38.62 1.50
CA LEU A 461 -14.10 -39.85 2.28
C LEU A 461 -13.50 -41.01 1.48
N LYS A 462 -13.81 -41.10 0.18
CA LYS A 462 -13.24 -42.11 -0.70
C LYS A 462 -11.73 -41.94 -0.85
N VAL A 463 -11.24 -40.74 -1.15
CA VAL A 463 -9.80 -40.53 -1.36
C VAL A 463 -9.00 -40.77 -0.08
N LEU A 464 -9.51 -40.33 1.08
CA LEU A 464 -8.87 -40.62 2.38
C LEU A 464 -8.83 -42.13 2.68
N ALA A 465 -9.91 -42.84 2.36
CA ALA A 465 -9.95 -44.30 2.49
C ALA A 465 -8.96 -44.99 1.54
N ASP A 466 -8.86 -44.52 0.30
CA ASP A 466 -7.95 -45.06 -0.71
C ASP A 466 -6.48 -44.83 -0.33
N ILE A 467 -6.12 -43.67 0.24
CA ILE A 467 -4.76 -43.42 0.75
C ILE A 467 -4.46 -44.35 1.93
N LYS A 468 -5.39 -44.44 2.89
CA LYS A 468 -5.24 -45.32 4.05
C LYS A 468 -5.12 -46.79 3.64
N GLN A 469 -5.82 -47.20 2.59
CA GLN A 469 -5.71 -48.54 2.03
C GLN A 469 -4.35 -48.74 1.35
N SER A 470 -3.88 -47.80 0.53
CA SER A 470 -2.53 -47.85 -0.06
C SER A 470 -1.42 -47.98 1.01
N ILE A 471 -1.55 -47.30 2.15
CA ILE A 471 -0.62 -47.46 3.28
C ILE A 471 -0.67 -48.88 3.86
N LYS A 472 -1.87 -49.42 4.07
CA LYS A 472 -2.05 -50.80 4.58
C LYS A 472 -1.51 -51.86 3.61
N ASP A 473 -1.65 -51.63 2.31
CA ASP A 473 -1.20 -52.55 1.25
C ASP A 473 0.31 -52.46 1.01
N GLY A 474 1.03 -51.57 1.70
CA GLY A 474 2.46 -51.34 1.50
C GLY A 474 2.81 -50.53 0.24
N ALA A 475 1.82 -49.97 -0.44
CA ALA A 475 1.99 -49.12 -1.62
C ALA A 475 2.30 -47.67 -1.22
N PHE A 476 3.40 -47.47 -0.49
CA PHE A 476 3.75 -46.18 0.14
C PHE A 476 3.99 -45.04 -0.86
N GLU A 477 4.68 -45.30 -1.97
CA GLU A 477 4.90 -44.30 -3.04
C GLU A 477 3.56 -43.79 -3.61
N GLN A 478 2.61 -44.71 -3.81
CA GLN A 478 1.28 -44.34 -4.27
C GLN A 478 0.52 -43.53 -3.20
N ALA A 479 0.67 -43.88 -1.92
CA ALA A 479 0.07 -43.12 -0.82
C ALA A 479 0.65 -41.69 -0.71
N ILE A 480 1.96 -41.54 -0.91
CA ILE A 480 2.66 -40.25 -0.96
C ILE A 480 2.09 -39.39 -2.10
N SER A 481 2.09 -39.93 -3.33
CA SER A 481 1.58 -39.22 -4.50
C SER A 481 0.11 -38.81 -4.34
N LYS A 482 -0.77 -39.72 -3.90
CA LYS A 482 -2.18 -39.41 -3.63
C LYS A 482 -2.35 -38.35 -2.53
N SER A 483 -1.52 -38.37 -1.50
CA SER A 483 -1.59 -37.36 -0.41
C SER A 483 -1.19 -35.97 -0.91
N GLN A 484 -0.16 -35.87 -1.76
CA GLN A 484 0.23 -34.62 -2.43
C GLN A 484 -0.91 -34.07 -3.30
N ASP A 485 -1.55 -34.93 -4.10
CA ASP A 485 -2.69 -34.55 -4.94
C ASP A 485 -3.86 -34.00 -4.10
N VAL A 486 -4.18 -34.65 -2.99
CA VAL A 486 -5.23 -34.20 -2.07
C VAL A 486 -4.89 -32.85 -1.46
N ILE A 487 -3.66 -32.67 -0.98
CA ILE A 487 -3.20 -31.38 -0.42
C ILE A 487 -3.38 -30.27 -1.45
N LYS A 488 -2.91 -30.49 -2.68
CA LYS A 488 -3.05 -29.52 -3.77
C LYS A 488 -4.50 -29.12 -4.01
N VAL A 489 -5.40 -30.10 -4.12
CA VAL A 489 -6.82 -29.83 -4.36
C VAL A 489 -7.48 -29.17 -3.13
N ALA A 490 -7.06 -29.51 -1.91
CA ALA A 490 -7.56 -28.91 -0.67
C ALA A 490 -7.15 -27.43 -0.56
N LEU A 491 -5.91 -27.10 -0.89
CA LEU A 491 -5.42 -25.72 -0.95
C LEU A 491 -6.14 -24.89 -2.02
N GLU A 492 -6.40 -25.46 -3.20
CA GLU A 492 -7.25 -24.82 -4.22
C GLU A 492 -8.67 -24.55 -3.69
N GLY A 493 -9.24 -25.50 -2.95
CA GLY A 493 -10.56 -25.39 -2.33
C GLY A 493 -10.60 -24.34 -1.20
N LEU A 494 -9.54 -24.25 -0.38
CA LEU A 494 -9.39 -23.23 0.65
C LEU A 494 -9.38 -21.83 0.01
N ASN A 495 -8.57 -21.63 -1.03
CA ASN A 495 -8.53 -20.37 -1.76
C ASN A 495 -9.89 -20.02 -2.40
N TYR A 496 -10.62 -21.02 -2.92
CA TYR A 496 -11.97 -20.82 -3.44
C TYR A 496 -12.94 -20.27 -2.37
N TYR A 497 -12.93 -20.85 -1.17
CA TYR A 497 -13.80 -20.37 -0.08
C TYR A 497 -13.30 -19.07 0.56
N GLN A 498 -11.99 -18.83 0.60
CA GLN A 498 -11.41 -17.57 1.07
C GLN A 498 -11.77 -16.38 0.16
N THR A 499 -11.89 -16.62 -1.14
CA THR A 499 -12.23 -15.59 -2.15
C THR A 499 -13.70 -15.62 -2.59
N TYR A 500 -14.56 -16.36 -1.87
CA TYR A 500 -15.94 -16.65 -2.27
C TYR A 500 -16.78 -15.39 -2.51
N ASP A 501 -16.68 -14.40 -1.61
CA ASP A 501 -17.45 -13.15 -1.67
C ASP A 501 -16.80 -12.07 -2.54
N ARG A 502 -15.57 -12.28 -3.01
CA ARG A 502 -14.75 -11.26 -3.69
C ARG A 502 -15.44 -10.66 -4.90
N LEU A 503 -16.09 -11.50 -5.73
CA LEU A 503 -16.82 -11.04 -6.90
C LEU A 503 -18.08 -10.23 -6.51
N PHE A 504 -18.83 -10.70 -5.52
CA PHE A 504 -20.06 -10.04 -5.06
C PHE A 504 -19.75 -8.63 -4.51
N LEU A 505 -18.80 -8.55 -3.57
CA LEU A 505 -18.37 -7.27 -3.01
C LEU A 505 -17.71 -6.38 -4.06
N GLY A 506 -16.90 -6.95 -4.96
CA GLY A 506 -16.28 -6.23 -6.06
C GLY A 506 -17.30 -5.55 -6.98
N ILE A 507 -18.41 -6.22 -7.32
CA ILE A 507 -19.51 -5.63 -8.09
C ILE A 507 -20.16 -4.49 -7.30
N SER A 508 -20.43 -4.70 -6.01
CA SER A 508 -21.08 -3.70 -5.15
C SER A 508 -20.28 -2.40 -5.02
N VAL A 509 -18.97 -2.52 -4.77
CA VAL A 509 -18.05 -1.38 -4.68
C VAL A 509 -17.87 -0.72 -6.04
N THR A 510 -17.80 -1.48 -7.13
CA THR A 510 -17.74 -0.93 -8.50
C THR A 510 -18.99 -0.11 -8.81
N LEU A 511 -20.19 -0.60 -8.47
CA LEU A 511 -21.43 0.15 -8.62
C LEU A 511 -21.42 1.44 -7.79
N SER A 512 -20.78 1.43 -6.63
CA SER A 512 -20.61 2.63 -5.80
C SER A 512 -19.66 3.64 -6.45
N TYR A 513 -18.54 3.21 -7.01
CA TYR A 513 -17.65 4.07 -7.79
C TYR A 513 -18.38 4.71 -8.98
N LEU A 514 -19.12 3.91 -9.76
CA LEU A 514 -19.91 4.40 -10.89
C LEU A 514 -20.99 5.38 -10.45
N GLY A 515 -21.71 5.08 -9.35
CA GLY A 515 -22.73 5.96 -8.79
C GLY A 515 -22.15 7.29 -8.29
N TRP A 516 -20.99 7.25 -7.63
CA TRP A 516 -20.29 8.44 -7.14
C TRP A 516 -19.78 9.30 -8.30
N MET A 517 -19.16 8.71 -9.32
CA MET A 517 -18.73 9.43 -10.52
C MET A 517 -19.91 10.07 -11.25
N ALA A 518 -21.03 9.35 -11.38
CA ALA A 518 -22.25 9.90 -11.96
C ALA A 518 -22.79 11.07 -11.11
N TYR A 519 -22.82 10.94 -9.78
CA TYR A 519 -23.27 12.01 -8.90
C TYR A 519 -22.38 13.26 -8.98
N LEU A 520 -21.05 13.11 -9.02
CA LEU A 520 -20.13 14.22 -9.25
C LEU A 520 -20.34 14.87 -10.63
N LEU A 521 -20.55 14.06 -11.67
CA LEU A 521 -20.88 14.58 -13.01
C LEU A 521 -22.18 15.39 -12.99
N PHE A 522 -23.20 14.93 -12.25
CA PHE A 522 -24.42 15.71 -12.03
C PHE A 522 -24.11 17.06 -11.35
N GLN A 523 -23.30 17.07 -10.29
CA GLN A 523 -22.93 18.30 -9.59
C GLN A 523 -22.23 19.29 -10.52
N VAL A 524 -21.29 18.80 -11.34
CA VAL A 524 -20.56 19.61 -12.32
C VAL A 524 -21.52 20.19 -13.37
N ILE A 525 -22.40 19.36 -13.94
CA ILE A 525 -23.36 19.81 -14.95
C ILE A 525 -24.33 20.83 -14.35
N HIS A 526 -24.90 20.55 -13.17
CA HIS A 526 -25.95 21.36 -12.59
C HIS A 526 -25.46 22.74 -12.13
N HIS A 527 -24.28 22.81 -11.49
CA HIS A 527 -23.78 24.05 -10.89
C HIS A 527 -22.85 24.84 -11.81
N HIS A 528 -22.09 24.18 -12.68
CA HIS A 528 -21.03 24.85 -13.47
C HIS A 528 -21.34 24.97 -14.97
N THR A 529 -22.46 24.44 -15.45
CA THR A 529 -22.87 24.55 -16.86
C THR A 529 -24.21 25.25 -17.03
N ASN A 530 -24.39 25.94 -18.16
CA ASN A 530 -25.67 26.57 -18.55
C ASN A 530 -26.69 25.58 -19.14
N LEU A 531 -26.51 24.26 -18.96
CA LEU A 531 -27.34 23.26 -19.62
C LEU A 531 -28.76 23.17 -19.04
N LEU A 532 -29.00 23.74 -17.85
CA LEU A 532 -30.31 23.75 -17.19
C LEU A 532 -30.72 25.19 -16.80
N PRO A 533 -31.93 25.66 -17.16
CA PRO A 533 -32.47 26.90 -16.62
C PRO A 533 -32.65 26.78 -15.10
N HIS A 534 -32.23 27.80 -14.35
CA HIS A 534 -32.35 27.90 -12.89
C HIS A 534 -33.81 27.98 -12.36
N SER A 535 -34.82 27.76 -13.22
CA SER A 535 -36.25 27.92 -12.90
C SER A 535 -37.06 26.63 -13.05
N GLU A 536 -36.70 25.58 -12.31
CA GLU A 536 -37.70 24.58 -11.88
C GLU A 536 -37.73 24.55 -10.35
N SER A 537 -38.28 25.61 -9.73
CA SER A 537 -38.54 25.61 -8.30
C SER A 537 -39.72 24.70 -7.93
N MET A 538 -39.45 23.74 -7.04
CA MET A 538 -40.33 23.28 -5.97
C MET A 538 -41.78 22.91 -6.34
N SER A 539 -41.97 21.83 -7.10
CA SER A 539 -42.99 20.84 -6.72
C SER A 539 -42.38 19.45 -6.78
N ARG A 540 -42.46 18.68 -5.69
CA ARG A 540 -42.01 17.27 -5.69
C ARG A 540 -42.88 16.52 -6.69
N LYS A 541 -42.38 16.35 -7.91
CA LYS A 541 -43.08 15.62 -8.97
C LYS A 541 -43.29 14.16 -8.48
N PRO A 542 -44.46 13.53 -8.71
CA PRO A 542 -44.77 12.17 -8.21
C PRO A 542 -43.70 11.12 -8.55
N HIS A 543 -42.96 11.33 -9.64
CA HIS A 543 -41.79 10.53 -10.01
C HIS A 543 -40.69 10.48 -8.93
N GLN A 544 -40.34 11.61 -8.28
CA GLN A 544 -39.28 11.65 -7.26
C GLN A 544 -39.67 10.85 -6.01
N ILE A 545 -40.96 10.83 -5.68
CA ILE A 545 -41.53 10.02 -4.60
C ILE A 545 -41.44 8.54 -4.96
N ASN A 546 -41.86 8.16 -6.17
CA ASN A 546 -41.78 6.78 -6.65
C ASN A 546 -40.34 6.25 -6.64
N VAL A 547 -39.37 7.03 -7.14
CA VAL A 547 -37.94 6.67 -7.09
C VAL A 547 -37.48 6.46 -5.64
N THR A 548 -37.85 7.35 -4.73
CA THR A 548 -37.48 7.21 -3.32
C THR A 548 -38.06 5.93 -2.71
N ILE A 549 -39.35 5.65 -2.94
CA ILE A 549 -40.00 4.43 -2.46
C ILE A 549 -39.30 3.18 -3.02
N SER A 550 -38.99 3.15 -4.32
CA SER A 550 -38.29 2.02 -4.94
C SER A 550 -36.92 1.78 -4.31
N PHE A 551 -36.12 2.82 -4.06
CA PHE A 551 -34.81 2.67 -3.43
C PHE A 551 -34.88 2.32 -1.94
N ILE A 552 -35.92 2.75 -1.22
CA ILE A 552 -36.20 2.29 0.15
C ILE A 552 -36.51 0.79 0.16
N ILE A 553 -37.33 0.31 -0.79
CA ILE A 553 -37.64 -1.13 -0.92
C ILE A 553 -36.37 -1.92 -1.24
N ILE A 554 -35.55 -1.45 -2.19
CA ILE A 554 -34.27 -2.09 -2.55
C ILE A 554 -33.34 -2.14 -1.34
N GLY A 555 -33.15 -1.01 -0.63
CA GLY A 555 -32.29 -0.96 0.56
C GLY A 555 -32.80 -1.87 1.68
N SER A 556 -34.11 -1.95 1.88
CA SER A 556 -34.73 -2.85 2.86
C SER A 556 -34.52 -4.33 2.49
N LEU A 557 -34.65 -4.68 1.20
CA LEU A 557 -34.40 -6.03 0.71
C LEU A 557 -32.92 -6.42 0.87
N VAL A 558 -31.99 -5.54 0.49
CA VAL A 558 -30.55 -5.76 0.67
C VAL A 558 -30.21 -5.96 2.14
N THR A 559 -30.75 -5.11 3.02
CA THR A 559 -30.55 -5.23 4.47
C THR A 559 -31.10 -6.56 5.00
N ALA A 560 -32.31 -6.95 4.59
CA ALA A 560 -32.91 -8.22 5.00
C ALA A 560 -32.06 -9.42 4.56
N LEU A 561 -31.54 -9.41 3.33
CA LEU A 561 -30.66 -10.47 2.83
C LEU A 561 -29.36 -10.58 3.64
N LEU A 562 -28.72 -9.46 3.96
CA LEU A 562 -27.51 -9.43 4.78
C LEU A 562 -27.75 -9.90 6.23
N VAL A 563 -28.90 -9.54 6.81
CA VAL A 563 -29.29 -10.01 8.15
C VAL A 563 -29.52 -11.52 8.15
N ILE A 564 -30.23 -12.05 7.14
CA ILE A 564 -30.48 -13.49 7.02
C ILE A 564 -29.16 -14.27 6.85
N GLN A 565 -28.19 -13.70 6.13
CA GLN A 565 -26.87 -14.30 5.93
C GLN A 565 -25.90 -14.08 7.10
N SER A 566 -26.32 -13.36 8.15
CA SER A 566 -25.44 -12.96 9.27
C SER A 566 -24.14 -12.30 8.78
N SER A 567 -24.23 -11.48 7.73
CA SER A 567 -23.06 -10.88 7.08
C SER A 567 -22.31 -9.92 8.03
N PRO A 568 -20.99 -9.73 7.83
CA PRO A 568 -20.21 -8.78 8.62
C PRO A 568 -20.74 -7.34 8.54
N PRO A 569 -20.56 -6.50 9.57
CA PRO A 569 -21.05 -5.12 9.57
C PRO A 569 -20.62 -4.27 8.36
N MET A 570 -19.38 -4.46 7.88
CA MET A 570 -18.88 -3.71 6.71
C MET A 570 -19.61 -4.05 5.41
N TYR A 571 -20.19 -5.26 5.29
CA TYR A 571 -20.96 -5.63 4.09
C TYR A 571 -22.21 -4.76 3.95
N TYR A 572 -22.82 -4.31 5.06
CA TYR A 572 -23.93 -3.38 5.02
C TYR A 572 -23.51 -2.05 4.42
N VAL A 573 -22.35 -1.54 4.80
CA VAL A 573 -21.80 -0.30 4.25
C VAL A 573 -21.57 -0.44 2.74
N TYR A 574 -20.89 -1.50 2.31
CA TYR A 574 -20.57 -1.73 0.91
C TYR A 574 -21.80 -1.97 0.03
N CYS A 575 -22.81 -2.68 0.54
CA CYS A 575 -24.02 -3.01 -0.23
C CYS A 575 -25.09 -1.91 -0.21
N LEU A 576 -25.12 -1.05 0.81
CA LEU A 576 -26.07 0.06 0.88
C LEU A 576 -25.55 1.36 0.25
N LEU A 577 -24.24 1.57 0.23
CA LEU A 577 -23.63 2.72 -0.45
C LEU A 577 -24.08 2.90 -1.92
N PRO A 578 -24.09 1.86 -2.80
CA PRO A 578 -24.54 2.03 -4.17
C PRO A 578 -26.03 2.37 -4.22
N VAL A 579 -26.86 1.85 -3.31
CA VAL A 579 -28.29 2.18 -3.23
C VAL A 579 -28.47 3.68 -2.97
N LEU A 580 -27.71 4.26 -2.04
CA LEU A 580 -27.76 5.69 -1.71
C LEU A 580 -27.26 6.57 -2.87
N LEU A 581 -26.14 6.20 -3.50
CA LEU A 581 -25.56 6.97 -4.59
C LEU A 581 -26.44 6.95 -5.84
N TRP A 582 -26.94 5.77 -6.21
CA TRP A 582 -27.83 5.64 -7.37
C TRP A 582 -29.21 6.25 -7.11
N HIS A 583 -29.69 6.30 -5.87
CA HIS A 583 -30.86 7.10 -5.53
C HIS A 583 -30.62 8.58 -5.86
N ALA A 584 -29.50 9.16 -5.41
CA ALA A 584 -29.15 10.55 -5.68
C ALA A 584 -29.00 10.85 -7.19
N VAL A 585 -28.43 9.93 -7.96
CA VAL A 585 -28.32 10.04 -9.42
C VAL A 585 -29.70 9.97 -10.10
N CYS A 586 -30.52 8.97 -9.74
CA CYS A 586 -31.84 8.76 -10.32
C CYS A 586 -32.83 9.89 -9.98
N GLN A 587 -32.73 10.53 -8.81
CA GLN A 587 -33.49 11.73 -8.47
C GLN A 587 -33.30 12.87 -9.49
N ASN A 588 -32.12 12.89 -10.12
CA ASN A 588 -31.68 13.94 -11.03
C ASN A 588 -31.50 13.45 -12.48
N TYR A 589 -32.13 12.34 -12.87
CA TYR A 589 -31.95 11.71 -14.18
C TYR A 589 -32.20 12.67 -15.37
N LYS A 590 -33.11 13.64 -15.20
CA LYS A 590 -33.45 14.64 -16.24
C LYS A 590 -32.25 15.48 -16.65
N THR A 591 -31.36 15.80 -15.70
CA THR A 591 -30.12 16.52 -15.98
C THR A 591 -29.27 15.76 -16.99
N PHE A 592 -29.13 14.44 -16.80
CA PHE A 592 -28.37 13.60 -17.71
C PHE A 592 -29.06 13.45 -19.07
N THR A 593 -30.38 13.27 -19.12
CA THR A 593 -31.09 13.13 -20.40
C THR A 593 -31.03 14.42 -21.22
N THR A 594 -31.18 15.58 -20.56
CA THR A 594 -31.04 16.89 -21.22
C THR A 594 -29.62 17.13 -21.68
N ALA A 595 -28.61 16.84 -20.84
CA ALA A 595 -27.20 16.96 -21.23
C ALA A 595 -26.86 16.05 -22.41
N PHE A 596 -27.28 14.78 -22.38
CA PHE A 596 -27.05 13.82 -23.46
C PHE A 596 -27.71 14.27 -24.77
N HIS A 597 -28.97 14.72 -24.72
CA HIS A 597 -29.68 15.22 -25.89
C HIS A 597 -29.01 16.46 -26.49
N GLN A 598 -28.53 17.37 -25.63
CA GLN A 598 -27.85 18.57 -26.09
C GLN A 598 -26.46 18.27 -26.67
N VAL A 599 -25.72 17.30 -26.12
CA VAL A 599 -24.44 16.84 -26.68
C VAL A 599 -24.66 16.13 -28.01
N SER A 600 -25.65 15.23 -28.11
CA SER A 600 -25.92 14.48 -29.34
C SER A 600 -26.42 15.36 -30.49
N GLN A 601 -27.10 16.47 -30.19
CA GLN A 601 -27.54 17.43 -31.19
C GLN A 601 -26.43 18.41 -31.63
N ASN A 602 -25.53 18.80 -30.72
CA ASN A 602 -24.52 19.82 -31.00
C ASN A 602 -23.17 19.23 -31.45
N CYS A 603 -22.89 17.95 -31.17
CA CYS A 603 -21.65 17.28 -31.53
C CYS A 603 -21.91 16.18 -32.55
N GLY A 604 -21.18 16.19 -33.68
CA GLY A 604 -21.23 15.10 -34.64
C GLY A 604 -20.74 13.78 -34.03
N PHE A 605 -21.35 12.66 -34.41
CA PHE A 605 -21.01 11.31 -33.93
C PHE A 605 -19.50 11.02 -34.02
N SER A 606 -18.85 11.44 -35.11
CA SER A 606 -17.40 11.29 -35.29
C SER A 606 -16.60 12.04 -34.21
N SER A 607 -17.03 13.24 -33.79
CA SER A 607 -16.34 14.00 -32.74
C SER A 607 -16.47 13.32 -31.38
N ILE A 608 -17.67 12.82 -31.06
CA ILE A 608 -17.91 12.06 -29.82
C ILE A 608 -17.06 10.79 -29.80
N LEU A 609 -17.04 10.05 -30.91
CA LEU A 609 -16.25 8.82 -31.05
C LEU A 609 -14.74 9.10 -30.93
N THR A 610 -14.22 10.11 -31.63
CA THR A 610 -12.80 10.46 -31.56
C THR A 610 -12.39 10.88 -30.15
N ASN A 611 -13.18 11.75 -29.49
CA ASN A 611 -12.89 12.14 -28.10
C ASN A 611 -13.00 10.95 -27.14
N GLY A 612 -13.98 10.07 -27.33
CA GLY A 612 -14.12 8.85 -26.54
C GLY A 612 -12.91 7.92 -26.66
N ILE A 613 -12.43 7.70 -27.88
CA ILE A 613 -11.21 6.90 -28.13
C ILE A 613 -9.98 7.56 -27.51
N LEU A 614 -9.82 8.88 -27.66
CA LEU A 614 -8.69 9.61 -27.05
C LEU A 614 -8.71 9.54 -25.52
N CYS A 615 -9.88 9.69 -24.90
CA CYS A 615 -10.03 9.53 -23.45
C CYS A 615 -9.70 8.10 -23.00
N LEU A 616 -10.18 7.09 -23.74
CA LEU A 616 -9.88 5.68 -23.44
C LEU A 616 -8.38 5.40 -23.54
N LEU A 617 -7.73 5.80 -24.65
CA LEU A 617 -6.29 5.67 -24.82
C LEU A 617 -5.50 6.41 -23.73
N GLY A 618 -5.95 7.60 -23.35
CA GLY A 618 -5.38 8.35 -22.23
C GLY A 618 -5.46 7.58 -20.92
N VAL A 619 -6.66 7.12 -20.54
CA VAL A 619 -6.87 6.35 -19.31
C VAL A 619 -6.08 5.04 -19.31
N GLU A 620 -6.09 4.29 -20.41
CA GLU A 620 -5.30 3.06 -20.54
C GLU A 620 -3.79 3.35 -20.42
N THR A 621 -3.30 4.47 -20.95
CA THR A 621 -1.90 4.89 -20.76
C THR A 621 -1.59 5.16 -19.29
N LEU A 622 -2.52 5.80 -18.56
CA LEU A 622 -2.38 6.01 -17.12
C LEU A 622 -2.41 4.68 -16.34
N VAL A 623 -3.25 3.73 -16.73
CA VAL A 623 -3.29 2.39 -16.13
C VAL A 623 -2.00 1.63 -16.42
N LEU A 624 -1.50 1.66 -17.65
CA LEU A 624 -0.23 1.06 -18.04
C LEU A 624 0.93 1.63 -17.23
N SER A 625 0.89 2.92 -16.86
CA SER A 625 1.90 3.54 -16.01
C SER A 625 1.97 2.98 -14.58
N LEU A 626 0.91 2.32 -14.10
CA LEU A 626 0.92 1.59 -12.83
C LEU A 626 1.77 0.31 -12.89
N PHE A 627 1.93 -0.27 -14.09
CA PHE A 627 2.73 -1.49 -14.32
C PHE A 627 4.14 -1.17 -14.85
N TYR A 628 4.26 -0.17 -15.73
CA TYR A 628 5.49 0.21 -16.42
C TYR A 628 5.77 1.69 -16.25
N ARG A 629 6.72 2.03 -15.36
CA ARG A 629 7.02 3.42 -14.99
C ARG A 629 7.60 4.23 -16.17
N GLU A 630 8.21 3.56 -17.14
CA GLU A 630 8.79 4.15 -18.36
C GLU A 630 7.73 4.87 -19.21
N VAL A 631 6.46 4.44 -19.12
CA VAL A 631 5.33 5.08 -19.81
C VAL A 631 5.16 6.54 -19.38
N ILE A 632 5.45 6.86 -18.12
CA ILE A 632 5.42 8.25 -17.61
C ILE A 632 6.48 9.10 -18.33
N SER A 633 7.66 8.54 -18.58
CA SER A 633 8.72 9.26 -19.31
C SER A 633 8.30 9.59 -20.75
N ILE A 634 7.66 8.63 -21.44
CA ILE A 634 7.08 8.85 -22.78
C ILE A 634 6.01 9.95 -22.72
N GLY A 635 5.13 9.90 -21.71
CA GLY A 635 4.11 10.92 -21.48
C GLY A 635 4.69 12.32 -21.25
N LEU A 636 5.75 12.44 -20.44
CA LEU A 636 6.45 13.70 -20.21
C LEU A 636 7.08 14.26 -21.50
N VAL A 637 7.69 13.40 -22.32
CA VAL A 637 8.20 13.79 -23.64
C VAL A 637 7.06 14.26 -24.55
N ALA A 638 5.93 13.56 -24.57
CA ALA A 638 4.76 13.95 -25.36
C ALA A 638 4.21 15.32 -24.92
N ILE A 639 4.13 15.59 -23.61
CA ILE A 639 3.73 16.89 -23.05
C ILE A 639 4.74 17.99 -23.43
N ALA A 640 6.04 17.70 -23.39
CA ALA A 640 7.08 18.64 -23.79
C ALA A 640 7.00 19.00 -25.29
N MET A 641 6.57 18.04 -26.14
CA MET A 641 6.40 18.23 -27.58
C MET A 641 5.05 18.88 -27.95
N TRP A 642 4.04 18.81 -27.08
CA TRP A 642 2.68 19.36 -27.33
C TRP A 642 2.68 20.83 -27.78
N PRO A 643 3.44 21.76 -27.16
CA PRO A 643 3.54 23.14 -27.63
C PRO A 643 4.00 23.29 -29.09
N LEU A 644 4.84 22.38 -29.58
CA LEU A 644 5.37 22.39 -30.95
C LEU A 644 4.35 21.89 -31.98
N LEU A 645 3.45 21.00 -31.56
CA LEU A 645 2.42 20.38 -32.40
C LEU A 645 1.10 21.17 -32.41
N SER A 646 0.86 21.99 -31.38
CA SER A 646 -0.35 22.83 -31.26
C SER A 646 -0.29 24.11 -32.13
N SER A 647 -1.42 24.82 -32.27
CA SER A 647 -1.52 26.12 -32.97
C SER A 647 -0.57 27.21 -32.45
N MET A 648 0.19 26.96 -31.37
CA MET A 648 1.27 27.81 -30.87
C MET A 648 2.51 27.82 -31.79
N ARG A 649 2.53 26.98 -32.83
CA ARG A 649 3.51 26.94 -33.93
C ARG A 649 3.78 28.31 -34.60
N ARG A 650 2.90 29.30 -34.46
CA ARG A 650 3.03 30.57 -35.21
C ARG A 650 4.05 31.57 -34.63
N ASN A 651 4.70 31.30 -33.50
CA ASN A 651 5.69 32.19 -32.86
C ASN A 651 6.99 31.43 -32.48
N HIS A 652 7.74 30.95 -33.47
CA HIS A 652 8.70 29.86 -33.26
C HIS A 652 10.12 30.20 -32.77
N LEU A 653 10.55 31.47 -32.74
CA LEU A 653 11.93 31.81 -32.34
C LEU A 653 12.10 32.24 -30.87
N VAL A 654 11.00 32.38 -30.11
CA VAL A 654 10.99 32.88 -28.72
C VAL A 654 10.87 31.75 -27.68
N SER A 655 10.68 30.51 -28.11
CA SER A 655 10.46 29.36 -27.20
C SER A 655 11.72 28.52 -26.96
N LEU A 656 12.63 28.44 -27.92
CA LEU A 656 13.89 27.69 -27.76
C LEU A 656 14.83 28.37 -26.75
N SER A 657 14.81 29.71 -26.69
CA SER A 657 15.46 30.51 -25.64
C SER A 657 14.84 30.35 -24.25
N LYS A 658 13.60 29.85 -24.13
CA LYS A 658 12.90 29.61 -22.85
C LYS A 658 13.17 28.23 -22.26
N VAL A 659 13.49 27.26 -23.10
CA VAL A 659 13.99 25.95 -22.67
C VAL A 659 15.42 26.09 -22.14
N LEU A 660 16.26 26.93 -22.78
CA LEU A 660 17.56 27.34 -22.24
C LEU A 660 17.41 28.18 -20.95
N ALA A 661 16.30 28.94 -20.82
CA ALA A 661 15.94 29.64 -19.58
C ALA A 661 15.52 28.69 -18.44
N GLY A 662 15.18 27.43 -18.71
CA GLY A 662 14.97 26.38 -17.70
C GLY A 662 16.23 26.08 -16.88
N VAL A 663 17.40 26.13 -17.52
CA VAL A 663 18.70 26.07 -16.85
C VAL A 663 19.04 27.41 -16.19
N CYS A 664 18.61 28.54 -16.78
CA CYS A 664 18.65 29.85 -16.13
C CYS A 664 17.62 30.02 -14.99
N LEU A 665 16.71 29.06 -14.73
CA LEU A 665 15.66 29.18 -13.70
C LEU A 665 16.14 28.78 -12.31
N PHE A 666 17.25 28.04 -12.19
CA PHE A 666 18.04 27.96 -10.97
C PHE A 666 18.61 29.36 -10.61
N ILE A 667 19.04 30.13 -11.62
CA ILE A 667 19.39 31.55 -11.50
C ILE A 667 18.12 32.42 -11.33
N ALA A 668 16.96 31.97 -11.83
CA ALA A 668 15.71 32.72 -11.73
C ALA A 668 14.91 32.52 -10.44
N GLY A 669 15.27 31.60 -9.54
CA GLY A 669 14.83 31.67 -8.14
C GLY A 669 15.32 32.96 -7.47
N ILE A 670 16.55 33.37 -7.79
CA ILE A 670 17.14 34.65 -7.39
C ILE A 670 16.56 35.82 -8.22
N PHE A 671 16.29 35.60 -9.52
CA PHE A 671 15.71 36.62 -10.40
C PHE A 671 14.20 36.88 -10.14
N CYS A 672 13.41 35.89 -9.74
CA CYS A 672 12.00 36.03 -9.34
C CYS A 672 11.86 36.85 -8.06
N LEU A 673 12.79 36.73 -7.12
CA LEU A 673 12.92 37.64 -5.97
C LEU A 673 13.23 39.08 -6.40
N HIS A 674 13.96 39.26 -7.50
CA HIS A 674 14.29 40.56 -8.08
C HIS A 674 13.18 41.16 -8.98
N GLN A 675 12.31 40.33 -9.56
CA GLN A 675 11.21 40.71 -10.46
C GLN A 675 9.87 40.89 -9.73
N LEU A 676 9.75 40.40 -8.49
CA LEU A 676 8.61 40.72 -7.63
C LEU A 676 8.70 42.20 -7.24
N PRO A 677 7.61 42.98 -7.34
CA PRO A 677 7.61 44.37 -6.89
C PRO A 677 8.06 44.44 -5.42
N PRO A 678 8.79 45.50 -4.97
CA PRO A 678 9.29 45.62 -3.60
C PRO A 678 8.21 45.47 -2.52
N SER A 679 6.95 45.73 -2.86
CA SER A 679 5.77 45.52 -2.02
C SER A 679 5.46 44.05 -1.69
N TYR A 680 6.00 43.09 -2.45
CA TYR A 680 5.76 41.65 -2.28
C TYR A 680 6.98 40.88 -1.75
N THR A 681 8.18 41.47 -1.73
CA THR A 681 9.39 40.85 -1.17
C THR A 681 9.36 40.84 0.35
N SER A 682 8.58 39.93 0.92
CA SER A 682 8.53 39.68 2.36
C SER A 682 9.86 39.10 2.87
N GLY A 683 10.31 39.51 4.05
CA GLY A 683 11.46 38.90 4.74
C GLY A 683 11.33 37.37 4.91
N VAL A 684 10.09 36.87 4.85
CA VAL A 684 9.74 35.45 4.86
C VAL A 684 10.49 34.64 3.79
N TYR A 685 10.65 35.13 2.56
CA TYR A 685 11.34 34.36 1.52
C TYR A 685 12.83 34.15 1.81
N ARG A 686 13.49 35.16 2.41
CA ARG A 686 14.89 35.02 2.85
C ARG A 686 15.03 33.99 3.96
N VAL A 687 14.07 33.97 4.90
CA VAL A 687 14.00 32.96 5.96
C VAL A 687 13.77 31.57 5.36
N GLN A 688 12.86 31.41 4.40
CA GLN A 688 12.60 30.11 3.75
C GLN A 688 13.82 29.61 2.97
N LEU A 689 14.54 30.48 2.26
CA LEU A 689 15.79 30.11 1.59
C LEU A 689 16.87 29.69 2.59
N PHE A 690 17.00 30.40 3.71
CA PHE A 690 17.89 30.00 4.80
C PHE A 690 17.51 28.64 5.40
N ILE A 691 16.21 28.38 5.60
CA ILE A 691 15.70 27.08 6.07
C ILE A 691 16.06 25.96 5.09
N ILE A 692 16.03 26.19 3.77
CA ILE A 692 16.47 25.20 2.78
C ILE A 692 17.96 24.88 2.94
N VAL A 693 18.82 25.90 3.04
CA VAL A 693 20.26 25.71 3.27
C VAL A 693 20.51 24.97 4.58
N MET A 694 19.78 25.33 5.64
CA MET A 694 19.85 24.65 6.93
C MET A 694 19.41 23.19 6.80
N ALA A 695 18.31 22.90 6.10
CA ALA A 695 17.83 21.53 5.87
C ALA A 695 18.89 20.68 5.14
N THR A 696 19.53 21.23 4.10
CA THR A 696 20.63 20.54 3.41
C THR A 696 21.83 20.31 4.32
N PHE A 697 22.20 21.28 5.16
CA PHE A 697 23.27 21.11 6.15
C PHE A 697 22.92 20.06 7.21
N LEU A 698 21.66 20.01 7.67
CA LEU A 698 21.19 19.01 8.63
C LEU A 698 21.24 17.60 8.05
N VAL A 699 20.82 17.40 6.80
CA VAL A 699 20.97 16.11 6.11
C VAL A 699 22.44 15.70 6.06
N HIS A 700 23.33 16.60 5.60
CA HIS A 700 24.77 16.31 5.49
C HIS A 700 25.42 16.00 6.86
N SER A 701 25.15 16.82 7.87
CA SER A 701 25.73 16.64 9.22
C SER A 701 25.16 15.40 9.93
N THR A 702 23.89 15.06 9.70
CA THR A 702 23.28 13.83 10.23
C THR A 702 23.93 12.62 9.59
N TRP A 703 24.05 12.61 8.26
CA TRP A 703 24.71 11.53 7.54
C TRP A 703 26.16 11.35 7.97
N SER A 704 26.92 12.45 8.09
CA SER A 704 28.30 12.42 8.58
C SER A 704 28.43 11.93 10.02
N SER A 705 27.44 12.18 10.88
CA SER A 705 27.45 11.70 12.27
C SER A 705 27.21 10.20 12.35
N ILE A 706 26.26 9.71 11.55
CA ILE A 706 25.92 8.28 11.46
C ILE A 706 27.08 7.49 10.84
N ASP A 707 27.69 7.99 9.76
CA ASP A 707 28.87 7.40 9.12
C ASP A 707 30.07 7.28 10.07
N GLN A 708 30.19 8.19 11.04
CA GLN A 708 31.20 8.15 12.09
C GLN A 708 30.82 7.27 13.30
N GLY A 709 29.64 6.63 13.29
CA GLY A 709 29.14 5.83 14.41
C GLY A 709 28.71 6.63 15.63
N ASN A 710 28.51 7.94 15.51
CA ASN A 710 28.08 8.82 16.61
C ASN A 710 26.54 8.84 16.81
N GLY A 711 25.79 8.11 15.98
CA GLY A 711 24.33 8.12 15.98
C GLY A 711 23.72 9.45 15.54
N LEU A 712 22.41 9.63 15.78
CA LEU A 712 21.66 10.84 15.45
C LEU A 712 21.88 11.97 16.47
N PRO A 713 22.47 13.13 16.09
CA PRO A 713 22.63 14.23 17.03
C PRO A 713 21.28 14.85 17.45
N VAL A 714 21.06 15.02 18.76
CA VAL A 714 19.82 15.60 19.32
C VAL A 714 19.52 17.00 18.78
N ILE A 715 20.56 17.80 18.52
CA ILE A 715 20.41 19.14 17.92
C ILE A 715 19.84 19.03 16.51
N ASN A 716 20.35 18.10 15.70
CA ASN A 716 19.88 17.87 14.35
C ASN A 716 18.43 17.41 14.36
N GLN A 717 18.12 16.42 15.21
CA GLN A 717 16.77 15.91 15.40
C GLN A 717 15.77 17.03 15.75
N THR A 718 16.11 17.87 16.73
CA THR A 718 15.25 18.98 17.17
C THR A 718 15.01 19.99 16.05
N LEU A 719 16.07 20.38 15.34
CA LEU A 719 15.97 21.35 14.24
C LEU A 719 15.17 20.79 13.05
N SER A 720 15.30 19.50 12.73
CA SER A 720 14.50 18.83 11.68
C SER A 720 13.01 18.89 11.99
N TRP A 721 12.60 18.56 13.23
CA TRP A 721 11.21 18.69 13.66
C TRP A 721 10.69 20.13 13.61
N CYS A 722 11.53 21.11 14.01
CA CYS A 722 11.18 22.52 13.90
C CYS A 722 10.96 22.97 12.45
N ILE A 723 11.82 22.55 11.51
CA ILE A 723 11.69 22.87 10.08
C ILE A 723 10.43 22.25 9.50
N LEU A 724 10.15 20.98 9.84
CA LEU A 724 8.94 20.29 9.40
C LEU A 724 7.68 21.04 9.85
N MET A 725 7.61 21.45 11.12
CA MET A 725 6.49 22.25 11.64
C MET A 725 6.43 23.64 10.99
N ALA A 726 7.56 24.31 10.80
CA ALA A 726 7.63 25.62 10.15
C ALA A 726 7.09 25.57 8.71
N SER A 727 7.32 24.46 7.99
CA SER A 727 6.83 24.29 6.61
C SER A 727 5.30 24.42 6.48
N PHE A 728 4.53 24.18 7.55
CA PHE A 728 3.08 24.33 7.57
C PHE A 728 2.64 25.79 7.68
N PHE A 729 3.26 26.53 8.61
CA PHE A 729 2.77 27.84 9.01
C PHE A 729 3.39 28.99 8.21
N VAL A 730 4.67 28.85 7.80
CA VAL A 730 5.39 29.92 7.09
C VAL A 730 4.70 30.33 5.79
N PRO A 731 4.17 29.40 4.96
CA PRO A 731 3.45 29.79 3.77
C PRO A 731 2.27 30.69 4.03
N SER A 732 1.60 30.63 5.20
CA SER A 732 0.44 31.47 5.53
C SER A 732 0.78 32.95 5.78
N ALA A 733 2.04 33.24 6.15
CA ALA A 733 2.52 34.60 6.46
C ALA A 733 2.79 35.47 5.21
N VAL A 734 2.70 34.89 4.01
CA VAL A 734 2.89 35.57 2.72
C VAL A 734 1.57 36.17 2.20
N SER A 735 1.65 37.00 1.15
CA SER A 735 0.46 37.51 0.44
C SER A 735 -0.41 36.36 -0.12
N MET A 736 -1.74 36.59 -0.18
CA MET A 736 -2.67 35.70 -0.88
C MET A 736 -2.55 35.74 -2.40
N ALA A 737 -1.73 36.63 -2.96
CA ALA A 737 -1.42 36.65 -4.39
C ALA A 737 -0.85 35.29 -4.85
N MET A 738 -1.32 34.82 -6.01
CA MET A 738 -1.13 33.44 -6.44
C MET A 738 0.34 33.05 -6.57
N ILE A 739 1.11 33.81 -7.33
CA ILE A 739 2.53 33.52 -7.59
C ILE A 739 3.38 33.63 -6.31
N PRO A 740 3.27 34.71 -5.50
CA PRO A 740 3.93 34.80 -4.20
C PRO A 740 3.59 33.62 -3.25
N ARG A 741 2.32 33.23 -3.17
CA ARG A 741 1.87 32.14 -2.29
C ARG A 741 2.36 30.78 -2.78
N LEU A 742 2.23 30.48 -4.08
CA LEU A 742 2.73 29.22 -4.68
C LEU A 742 4.24 29.08 -4.49
N LEU A 743 5.00 30.17 -4.68
CA LEU A 743 6.44 30.17 -4.43
C LEU A 743 6.76 29.88 -2.96
N SER A 744 6.03 30.50 -2.02
CA SER A 744 6.25 30.26 -0.58
C SER A 744 5.88 28.83 -0.17
N ILE A 745 4.79 28.27 -0.72
CA ILE A 745 4.39 26.88 -0.52
C ILE A 745 5.47 25.94 -1.07
N GLY A 746 5.97 26.20 -2.29
CA GLY A 746 7.02 25.41 -2.92
C GLY A 746 8.30 25.40 -2.09
N LEU A 747 8.79 26.56 -1.64
CA LEU A 747 9.99 26.66 -0.81
C LEU A 747 9.85 25.97 0.55
N ALA A 748 8.71 26.15 1.23
CA ALA A 748 8.42 25.45 2.49
C ALA A 748 8.42 23.93 2.29
N PHE A 749 7.76 23.46 1.23
CA PHE A 749 7.72 22.04 0.91
C PHE A 749 9.10 21.48 0.57
N SER A 750 9.89 22.18 -0.25
CA SER A 750 11.26 21.76 -0.58
C SER A 750 12.12 21.57 0.67
N SER A 751 12.01 22.44 1.68
CA SER A 751 12.75 22.27 2.93
C SER A 751 12.37 21.01 3.71
N ALA A 752 11.08 20.70 3.82
CA ALA A 752 10.61 19.46 4.46
C ALA A 752 10.94 18.22 3.63
N TYR A 753 10.85 18.32 2.30
CA TYR A 753 11.14 17.22 1.38
C TYR A 753 12.62 16.83 1.40
N ILE A 754 13.54 17.81 1.49
CA ILE A 754 14.98 17.57 1.60
C ILE A 754 15.32 16.75 2.84
N LEU A 755 14.72 17.07 4.00
CA LEU A 755 14.91 16.32 5.24
C LEU A 755 14.42 14.86 5.17
N LEU A 756 13.51 14.58 4.22
CA LEU A 756 12.91 13.26 3.99
C LEU A 756 13.45 12.56 2.73
N SER A 757 14.54 13.07 2.14
CA SER A 757 15.14 12.56 0.91
C SER A 757 16.40 11.77 1.22
N THR A 758 16.58 10.63 0.55
CA THR A 758 17.77 9.78 0.70
C THR A 758 18.95 10.25 -0.14
N SER A 759 18.68 10.84 -1.32
CA SER A 759 19.73 11.26 -2.26
C SER A 759 19.23 12.32 -3.28
N HIS A 760 19.26 11.97 -4.57
CA HIS A 760 18.91 12.80 -5.72
C HIS A 760 17.41 13.12 -5.83
N GLU A 761 16.56 12.45 -5.04
CA GLU A 761 15.12 12.69 -4.98
C GLU A 761 14.77 14.16 -4.74
N GLY A 762 15.60 14.89 -3.98
CA GLY A 762 15.43 16.33 -3.75
C GLY A 762 15.30 17.15 -5.04
N PHE A 763 15.96 16.73 -6.13
CA PHE A 763 15.85 17.39 -7.44
C PHE A 763 14.52 17.14 -8.14
N PHE A 764 13.86 16.00 -7.89
CA PHE A 764 12.59 15.67 -8.52
C PHE A 764 11.51 16.70 -8.15
N CYS A 765 11.40 17.06 -6.87
CA CYS A 765 10.46 18.08 -6.40
C CYS A 765 10.66 19.43 -7.11
N LEU A 766 11.92 19.84 -7.28
CA LEU A 766 12.28 21.08 -7.97
C LEU A 766 11.88 21.02 -9.45
N VAL A 767 12.27 19.95 -10.15
CA VAL A 767 11.97 19.78 -11.58
C VAL A 767 10.47 19.71 -11.83
N LEU A 768 9.72 18.95 -11.03
CA LEU A 768 8.27 18.84 -11.16
C LEU A 768 7.58 20.21 -10.96
N SER A 769 7.99 20.96 -9.93
CA SER A 769 7.46 22.31 -9.67
C SER A 769 7.68 23.26 -10.84
N VAL A 770 8.86 23.19 -11.48
CA VAL A 770 9.19 23.98 -12.68
C VAL A 770 8.34 23.56 -13.87
N VAL A 771 8.24 22.26 -14.14
CA VAL A 771 7.44 21.72 -15.26
C VAL A 771 5.97 22.14 -15.13
N MET A 772 5.40 22.06 -13.93
CA MET A 772 4.04 22.50 -13.69
C MET A 772 3.87 24.00 -13.85
N PHE A 773 4.82 24.81 -13.37
CA PHE A 773 4.78 26.25 -13.58
C PHE A 773 4.75 26.60 -15.07
N PHE A 774 5.56 25.91 -15.88
CA PHE A 774 5.53 26.05 -17.34
C PHE A 774 4.20 25.60 -17.95
N TRP A 775 3.65 24.48 -17.48
CA TRP A 775 2.32 24.02 -17.91
C TRP A 775 1.25 25.10 -17.67
N LEU A 776 1.25 25.76 -16.50
CA LEU A 776 0.32 26.85 -16.20
C LEU A 776 0.48 28.05 -17.12
N LEU A 777 1.71 28.45 -17.43
CA LEU A 777 1.98 29.52 -18.39
C LEU A 777 1.50 29.16 -19.81
N CYS A 778 1.68 27.90 -20.22
CA CYS A 778 1.19 27.39 -21.49
C CYS A 778 -0.34 27.40 -21.55
N GLU A 779 -1.03 26.95 -20.50
CA GLU A 779 -2.49 26.96 -20.43
C GLU A 779 -3.06 28.38 -20.37
N GLN A 780 -2.44 29.31 -19.64
CA GLN A 780 -2.86 30.72 -19.64
C GLN A 780 -2.78 31.34 -21.04
N LYS A 781 -1.75 31.01 -21.82
CA LYS A 781 -1.58 31.54 -23.19
C LYS A 781 -2.51 30.86 -24.20
N SER A 782 -2.85 29.59 -23.95
CA SER A 782 -3.75 28.78 -24.79
C SER A 782 -5.21 29.16 -24.56
N SER A 783 -5.58 29.44 -23.31
CA SER A 783 -6.83 30.08 -22.94
C SER A 783 -6.83 31.50 -23.49
N LYS A 784 -7.85 31.89 -24.28
CA LYS A 784 -8.00 33.25 -24.82
C LYS A 784 -8.35 34.29 -23.72
N MET A 785 -7.88 34.10 -22.48
CA MET A 785 -8.01 35.02 -21.35
C MET A 785 -7.04 36.18 -21.54
N THR A 786 -7.48 37.21 -22.24
CA THR A 786 -6.60 38.31 -22.68
C THR A 786 -6.45 39.47 -21.70
N SER A 787 -6.98 39.40 -20.47
CA SER A 787 -7.10 40.62 -19.64
C SER A 787 -6.50 40.58 -18.22
N THR A 788 -6.22 39.42 -17.63
CA THR A 788 -5.62 39.33 -16.27
C THR A 788 -4.27 38.62 -16.33
N LYS A 789 -3.22 39.29 -15.83
CA LYS A 789 -1.90 38.66 -15.69
C LYS A 789 -1.93 37.68 -14.52
N LEU A 790 -1.22 36.55 -14.63
CA LEU A 790 -1.12 35.51 -13.59
C LEU A 790 -0.69 36.07 -12.21
N LEU A 791 0.02 37.20 -12.22
CA LEU A 791 0.49 37.94 -11.05
C LEU A 791 -0.60 38.72 -10.29
N GLU A 792 -1.73 39.01 -10.96
CA GLU A 792 -2.85 39.81 -10.40
C GLU A 792 -3.91 38.93 -9.75
N ILE A 793 -3.82 37.61 -9.94
CA ILE A 793 -4.75 36.62 -9.40
C ILE A 793 -4.41 36.35 -7.93
N SER A 794 -5.41 36.34 -7.05
CA SER A 794 -5.26 36.08 -5.61
C SER A 794 -6.10 34.89 -5.14
N PHE A 795 -5.56 34.08 -4.23
CA PHE A 795 -6.31 33.02 -3.55
C PHE A 795 -7.50 33.55 -2.74
N GLY A 796 -7.48 34.84 -2.37
CA GLY A 796 -8.64 35.51 -1.75
C GLY A 796 -9.79 35.79 -2.73
N ASP A 797 -9.51 35.83 -4.04
CA ASP A 797 -10.54 36.02 -5.07
C ASP A 797 -11.26 34.73 -5.43
N VAL A 798 -10.81 33.58 -4.91
CA VAL A 798 -11.44 32.27 -5.14
C VAL A 798 -12.89 32.26 -4.66
N THR A 799 -13.19 32.98 -3.56
CA THR A 799 -14.58 33.17 -3.09
C THR A 799 -15.45 34.03 -4.02
N ASN A 800 -14.86 34.67 -5.03
CA ASN A 800 -15.56 35.42 -6.07
C ASN A 800 -15.66 34.63 -7.40
N LEU A 801 -15.03 33.45 -7.53
CA LEU A 801 -15.04 32.65 -8.76
C LEU A 801 -16.41 32.00 -9.05
N ASP A 802 -17.23 31.77 -8.02
CA ASP A 802 -18.63 31.36 -8.17
C ASP A 802 -19.52 32.43 -8.84
N ARG A 803 -18.96 33.62 -9.13
CA ARG A 803 -19.65 34.73 -9.82
C ARG A 803 -19.39 34.77 -11.32
N GLY A 804 -18.60 33.85 -11.88
CA GLY A 804 -18.40 33.75 -13.32
C GLY A 804 -19.68 33.29 -14.04
N PRO A 805 -20.00 33.81 -15.24
CA PRO A 805 -21.13 33.29 -16.00
C PRO A 805 -20.89 31.80 -16.31
N SER A 806 -21.88 30.95 -16.08
CA SER A 806 -21.72 29.53 -16.39
C SER A 806 -21.38 29.39 -17.89
N ARG A 807 -20.52 28.42 -18.22
CA ARG A 807 -19.98 28.26 -19.57
C ARG A 807 -20.25 26.87 -20.11
N LYS A 808 -20.03 26.68 -21.42
CA LYS A 808 -20.09 25.36 -22.04
C LYS A 808 -18.78 24.60 -21.72
N LEU A 809 -18.90 23.29 -21.52
CA LEU A 809 -17.73 22.40 -21.46
C LEU A 809 -17.11 22.29 -22.85
N GLU A 810 -15.80 22.44 -22.94
CA GLU A 810 -15.02 22.40 -24.19
C GLU A 810 -13.98 21.28 -24.16
N GLN A 811 -13.43 20.89 -25.32
CA GLN A 811 -12.34 19.89 -25.40
C GLN A 811 -11.10 20.28 -24.58
N VAL A 812 -10.89 21.58 -24.35
CA VAL A 812 -9.82 22.09 -23.49
C VAL A 812 -9.95 21.58 -22.05
N ASP A 813 -11.18 21.41 -21.55
CA ASP A 813 -11.44 20.94 -20.18
C ASP A 813 -10.99 19.48 -20.00
N LEU A 814 -11.24 18.63 -21.01
CA LEU A 814 -10.77 17.24 -21.02
C LEU A 814 -9.24 17.15 -21.06
N ARG A 815 -8.58 17.99 -21.86
CA ARG A 815 -7.10 18.06 -21.89
C ARG A 815 -6.53 18.47 -20.53
N CYS A 816 -7.06 19.53 -19.94
CA CYS A 816 -6.60 20.01 -18.64
C CYS A 816 -6.80 18.96 -17.54
N ALA A 817 -7.94 18.27 -17.53
CA ALA A 817 -8.20 17.18 -16.60
C ALA A 817 -7.20 16.02 -16.79
N PHE A 818 -6.91 15.63 -18.03
CA PHE A 818 -5.92 14.58 -18.32
C PHE A 818 -4.51 14.95 -17.85
N PHE A 819 -4.01 16.14 -18.19
CA PHE A 819 -2.68 16.58 -17.73
C PHE A 819 -2.61 16.69 -16.21
N PHE A 820 -3.70 17.08 -15.55
CA PHE A 820 -3.74 17.10 -14.10
C PHE A 820 -3.61 15.71 -13.49
N VAL A 821 -4.40 14.73 -13.93
CA VAL A 821 -4.30 13.35 -13.45
C VAL A 821 -2.92 12.77 -13.76
N PHE A 822 -2.37 13.07 -14.94
CA PHE A 822 -1.01 12.68 -15.31
C PHE A 822 0.05 13.26 -14.37
N PHE A 823 -0.04 14.54 -14.00
CA PHE A 823 0.88 15.15 -13.03
C PHE A 823 0.69 14.61 -11.61
N ILE A 824 -0.53 14.26 -11.19
CA ILE A 824 -0.77 13.55 -9.92
C ILE A 824 -0.06 12.21 -9.93
N LEU A 825 -0.20 11.42 -11.00
CA LEU A 825 0.46 10.12 -11.11
C LEU A 825 1.98 10.26 -11.20
N THR A 826 2.48 11.26 -11.94
CA THR A 826 3.91 11.58 -12.01
C THR A 826 4.46 11.97 -10.64
N ALA A 827 3.73 12.82 -9.90
CA ALA A 827 4.07 13.20 -8.53
C ALA A 827 4.10 11.99 -7.61
N PHE A 828 3.05 11.16 -7.66
CA PHE A 828 2.92 9.95 -6.85
C PHE A 828 4.08 8.98 -7.09
N PHE A 829 4.37 8.63 -8.34
CA PHE A 829 5.43 7.68 -8.68
C PHE A 829 6.85 8.26 -8.56
N GLY A 830 7.01 9.56 -8.74
CA GLY A 830 8.32 10.22 -8.66
C GLY A 830 8.77 10.57 -7.24
N THR A 831 7.87 10.53 -6.24
CA THR A 831 8.26 10.77 -4.83
C THR A 831 8.89 9.59 -4.10
N GLY A 832 8.92 8.42 -4.73
CA GLY A 832 9.42 7.18 -4.14
C GLY A 832 8.40 6.03 -4.24
N ASN A 833 8.79 4.86 -3.73
CA ASN A 833 8.01 3.63 -3.86
C ASN A 833 6.88 3.54 -2.80
N ILE A 834 5.80 4.32 -2.94
CA ILE A 834 4.65 4.31 -1.99
C ILE A 834 3.94 2.96 -1.90
N ALA A 835 3.92 2.19 -2.99
CA ALA A 835 3.37 0.83 -2.94
C ALA A 835 4.08 0.00 -1.87
N SER A 836 5.36 0.32 -1.66
CA SER A 836 6.29 -0.06 -0.61
C SER A 836 6.38 0.84 0.64
N ILE A 837 5.32 1.27 1.35
CA ILE A 837 5.55 2.03 2.63
C ILE A 837 6.45 1.24 3.58
N ASN A 838 6.46 -0.09 3.50
CA ASN A 838 7.32 -0.95 4.29
C ASN A 838 8.74 -1.14 3.69
N SER A 839 8.92 -0.86 2.39
CA SER A 839 10.18 -0.95 1.63
C SER A 839 10.80 0.42 1.35
N PHE A 840 10.48 1.37 2.22
CA PHE A 840 11.18 2.65 2.25
C PHE A 840 12.54 2.44 2.90
N ASP A 841 13.57 3.07 2.34
CA ASP A 841 14.91 3.06 2.94
C ASP A 841 14.86 3.86 4.26
N PRO A 842 15.11 3.23 5.43
CA PRO A 842 15.05 3.88 6.74
C PRO A 842 15.83 5.20 6.81
N SER A 843 16.89 5.35 6.00
CA SER A 843 17.67 6.58 5.92
C SER A 843 16.86 7.82 5.56
N ALA A 844 15.70 7.68 4.88
CA ALA A 844 14.86 8.82 4.54
C ALA A 844 14.23 9.49 5.75
N VAL A 845 14.28 8.91 6.96
CA VAL A 845 13.80 9.56 8.19
C VAL A 845 14.89 9.75 9.25
N TYR A 846 16.16 9.47 8.96
CA TYR A 846 17.26 9.58 9.92
C TYR A 846 17.43 10.99 10.49
N CYS A 847 17.02 12.03 9.77
CA CYS A 847 16.98 13.39 10.31
C CYS A 847 16.01 13.54 11.51
N PHE A 848 15.11 12.58 11.75
CA PHE A 848 14.06 12.61 12.76
C PHE A 848 14.18 11.48 13.79
N LEU A 849 14.54 10.26 13.38
CA LEU A 849 14.71 9.08 14.25
C LEU A 849 15.52 7.97 13.54
N THR A 850 16.31 7.22 14.31
CA THR A 850 17.08 6.04 13.83
C THR A 850 16.57 4.73 14.41
N VAL A 851 16.02 4.76 15.63
CA VAL A 851 15.33 3.61 16.24
C VAL A 851 14.00 3.36 15.53
N PHE A 852 13.72 2.08 15.23
CA PHE A 852 12.53 1.65 14.50
C PHE A 852 11.22 2.12 15.15
N ASN A 853 10.42 2.92 14.42
CA ASN A 853 9.07 3.29 14.85
C ASN A 853 8.10 3.36 13.65
N PRO A 854 7.32 2.29 13.38
CA PRO A 854 6.36 2.22 12.26
C PRO A 854 5.53 3.46 12.02
N PHE A 855 4.88 3.91 13.09
CA PHE A 855 3.77 4.85 12.96
C PHE A 855 4.31 6.25 12.71
N VAL A 856 5.42 6.61 13.37
CA VAL A 856 6.08 7.89 13.16
C VAL A 856 6.73 7.91 11.78
N MET A 857 7.50 6.88 11.42
CA MET A 857 8.17 6.79 10.12
C MET A 857 7.15 6.78 8.96
N GLY A 858 6.12 5.93 9.04
CA GLY A 858 5.04 5.89 8.05
C GLY A 858 4.28 7.21 7.92
N THR A 859 4.04 7.92 9.04
CA THR A 859 3.40 9.25 9.00
C THR A 859 4.29 10.28 8.29
N LEU A 860 5.61 10.28 8.54
CA LEU A 860 6.56 11.15 7.86
C LEU A 860 6.62 10.89 6.34
N LEU A 861 6.49 9.63 5.92
CA LEU A 861 6.47 9.27 4.50
C LEU A 861 5.15 9.64 3.82
N LEU A 862 4.01 9.37 4.47
CA LEU A 862 2.71 9.85 3.99
C LEU A 862 2.70 11.38 3.86
N TRP A 863 3.40 12.08 4.75
CA TRP A 863 3.60 13.52 4.64
C TRP A 863 4.40 13.93 3.40
N LYS A 864 5.56 13.28 3.15
CA LYS A 864 6.41 13.51 1.96
C LYS A 864 5.58 13.50 0.67
N VAL A 865 4.64 12.56 0.57
CA VAL A 865 3.80 12.31 -0.61
C VAL A 865 2.62 13.26 -0.71
N SER A 866 1.80 13.32 0.35
CA SER A 866 0.54 14.07 0.35
C SER A 866 0.75 15.55 0.07
N ARG A 867 1.87 16.10 0.51
CA ARG A 867 2.24 17.49 0.29
C ARG A 867 2.65 17.79 -1.14
N LEU A 868 3.29 16.86 -1.86
CA LEU A 868 3.58 17.06 -3.27
C LEU A 868 2.29 17.15 -4.08
N ILE A 869 1.33 16.26 -3.80
CA ILE A 869 0.01 16.26 -4.45
C ILE A 869 -0.78 17.53 -4.08
N SER A 870 -0.70 17.97 -2.82
CA SER A 870 -1.34 19.21 -2.35
C SER A 870 -0.82 20.46 -3.06
N ASN A 871 0.45 20.48 -3.49
CA ASN A 871 1.01 21.58 -4.29
C ASN A 871 0.45 21.62 -5.73
N LEU A 872 -0.20 20.55 -6.20
CA LEU A 872 -0.85 20.46 -7.51
C LEU A 872 -2.25 21.11 -7.56
N LEU A 873 -2.92 21.25 -6.42
CA LEU A 873 -4.32 21.71 -6.31
C LEU A 873 -4.56 23.22 -6.52
N PRO A 874 -3.74 24.15 -5.97
CA PRO A 874 -3.99 25.58 -6.06
C PRO A 874 -4.01 26.15 -7.50
N PRO A 875 -3.23 25.66 -8.47
CA PRO A 875 -3.29 26.13 -9.85
C PRO A 875 -4.60 25.83 -10.61
N LEU A 876 -5.35 24.79 -10.22
CA LEU A 876 -6.58 24.37 -10.93
C LEU A 876 -7.82 25.13 -10.51
N THR A 877 -7.97 25.42 -9.22
CA THR A 877 -9.14 26.13 -8.68
C THR A 877 -9.37 27.47 -9.36
N MET A 878 -8.33 28.09 -9.92
CA MET A 878 -8.44 29.39 -10.60
C MET A 878 -8.53 29.31 -12.13
N TYR A 879 -8.02 28.25 -12.78
CA TYR A 879 -8.21 28.08 -14.24
C TYR A 879 -9.70 27.94 -14.61
N GLN A 880 -10.51 27.37 -13.71
CA GLN A 880 -11.94 27.17 -13.95
C GLN A 880 -12.80 28.42 -13.69
N GLY A 881 -12.29 29.44 -12.98
CA GLY A 881 -13.15 30.52 -12.46
C GLY A 881 -12.94 31.93 -13.03
N THR A 882 -11.93 32.18 -13.87
CA THR A 882 -11.65 33.55 -14.34
C THR A 882 -12.00 33.76 -15.82
N GLN A 883 -13.13 34.42 -16.09
CA GLN A 883 -13.30 35.25 -17.30
C GLN A 883 -13.62 36.69 -16.87
N PRO A 884 -13.17 37.69 -17.65
CA PRO A 884 -13.31 39.10 -17.31
C PRO A 884 -14.75 39.57 -17.50
N ASN A 885 -15.14 40.55 -16.69
CA ASN A 885 -16.34 41.37 -16.90
C ASN A 885 -16.47 41.74 -18.38
N LEU A 886 -17.58 41.37 -19.01
CA LEU A 886 -18.02 42.00 -20.25
C LEU A 886 -18.17 43.51 -20.00
N PRO A 887 -17.72 44.38 -20.91
CA PRO A 887 -17.87 45.82 -20.74
C PRO A 887 -19.37 46.14 -20.70
N TYR A 888 -19.75 46.93 -19.69
CA TYR A 888 -21.09 47.52 -19.54
C TYR A 888 -21.50 48.35 -20.76
#